data_AF-A0A852SNL1-F1
#
_entry.id   AF-A0A852SNL1-F1
#
_cell.length_a   1.000
_cell.length_b   1.000
_cell.length_c   1.000
_cell.angle_alpha   90.00
_cell.angle_beta   90.00
_cell.angle_gamma   90.00
#
_symmetry.space_group_name_H-M   'P 1'
#
loop_
_entity.id
_entity.type
_entity.pdbx_description
1 polymer ?
#
loop_
_entity_poly.entity_id
_entity_poly.type
_entity_poly.pdbx_seq_one_letter_code
_entity_poly.pdbx_strand_id
1 'polypeptide(L)'
;MARRLIPFLGLVVCALLLVTGLAPVAAPAASAAAAVARPFGSHPVPRAPGSANAPGGTAAADAATAAAYDAWRTRYLKAGCGDGRYYVDASTATPYLVVSEGQGYGMVVTALMAGHDAKARTVFDGLYRFVLDHPSSGDPQLMSWHQLDDCSDEPENDSSASDGDLDIAYALLLADTQWGSSGSVDYAGEARRVIAAIKRSAMNPDTALPLLGDWVGPDSPKRDGVRTSDLMVGHFRAFQAATGDPFWGEAADAALDLVETLQRTAAPKTGLLPDFAVGTATTPVPAPAKYLESVHDGEFGYNACRTPWRLASSALLAGDTRAAAAAGRLAGWAVSATNGDPARLRAGYALDGTATADFADLAFLAPMTAGAAVSSSRQGWVNAGWALLKSQPSTGYYSDTLRLQAMLLISGNAWQPSTRTPAGVERIGGADRFVVSAAISAASFPRGTPTVYVASGENFPDALSASAAAGAVGGPVLLVRRDALPPEVAAELKRLAPAQIVLLGGENSVGAAVKQALAAVAPVTRIGGADRFVVSAAVSKAAFPRGAGTVYVASGETFPDALAGSAAAGHDGGPVLLVRRDGVPEPIRAELARLTPTLIVLLGGPNAVSEATKASLAAIAPVTRISGADRFAVAASLSAAVFPSPGTPTVYVASGATFPDALSGSAAAIAVGAPVLLVTRDAIPAAIAAELKRLRPTRIVVLGGTAPVSAATEAALRAYLRPSG
;
A
#
# COMPACT_ATOMS: atom_id res chain seq x y z
N MET A 1 -46.76 79.40 17.10
CA MET A 1 -48.09 79.00 16.56
C MET A 1 -47.82 78.30 15.22
N ALA A 2 -48.11 77.00 15.06
CA ALA A 2 -49.37 76.44 14.52
C ALA A 2 -49.59 76.79 13.02
N ARG A 3 -49.99 75.88 12.11
CA ARG A 3 -50.32 74.43 12.19
C ARG A 3 -50.29 73.80 10.77
N ARG A 4 -50.06 72.47 10.73
CA ARG A 4 -50.34 71.42 9.71
C ARG A 4 -51.30 71.74 8.52
N LEU A 5 -51.10 71.08 7.36
CA LEU A 5 -51.97 69.98 6.83
C LEU A 5 -51.49 69.38 5.48
N ILE A 6 -51.92 68.15 5.16
CA ILE A 6 -51.39 67.22 4.11
C ILE A 6 -52.55 66.38 3.52
N PRO A 7 -52.75 66.30 2.17
CA PRO A 7 -52.84 64.96 1.51
C PRO A 7 -52.49 64.86 -0.02
N PHE A 8 -51.89 63.71 -0.43
CA PHE A 8 -52.13 62.87 -1.65
C PHE A 8 -52.14 63.45 -3.12
N LEU A 9 -51.88 62.69 -4.22
CA LEU A 9 -51.01 61.52 -4.56
C LEU A 9 -51.12 61.16 -6.08
N GLY A 10 -50.03 60.81 -6.77
CA GLY A 10 -50.01 60.05 -8.06
C GLY A 10 -50.29 60.82 -9.38
N LEU A 11 -49.87 60.38 -10.59
CA LEU A 11 -49.01 59.24 -10.99
C LEU A 11 -48.47 59.41 -12.45
N VAL A 12 -47.18 59.10 -12.69
CA VAL A 12 -46.51 58.58 -13.94
C VAL A 12 -46.74 59.19 -15.35
N VAL A 13 -45.62 59.52 -16.04
CA VAL A 13 -45.32 59.21 -17.47
C VAL A 13 -43.82 58.87 -17.64
N CYS A 14 -43.47 58.01 -18.60
CA CYS A 14 -42.14 57.40 -18.84
C CYS A 14 -41.10 58.26 -19.59
N ALA A 15 -39.82 57.90 -19.46
CA ALA A 15 -38.80 57.97 -20.53
C ALA A 15 -37.67 56.94 -20.31
N LEU A 16 -37.12 56.37 -21.39
CA LEU A 16 -36.02 55.38 -21.38
C LEU A 16 -34.63 56.03 -21.25
N LEU A 17 -33.69 55.32 -20.61
CA LEU A 17 -32.24 55.51 -20.79
C LEU A 17 -31.53 54.14 -20.71
N LEU A 18 -30.63 53.85 -21.67
CA LEU A 18 -29.78 52.67 -21.66
C LEU A 18 -28.64 52.84 -20.63
N VAL A 19 -28.28 51.75 -19.94
CA VAL A 19 -27.06 51.66 -19.13
C VAL A 19 -26.24 50.46 -19.58
N THR A 20 -25.01 50.70 -20.01
CA THR A 20 -24.03 49.65 -20.34
C THR A 20 -23.42 49.07 -19.06
N GLY A 21 -23.69 47.80 -18.78
CA GLY A 21 -23.13 47.09 -17.63
C GLY A 21 -21.68 46.63 -17.88
N LEU A 22 -20.72 47.19 -17.15
CA LEU A 22 -19.40 46.58 -16.98
C LEU A 22 -19.51 45.44 -15.96
N ALA A 23 -19.18 44.22 -16.38
CA ALA A 23 -19.08 43.08 -15.48
C ALA A 23 -17.84 43.23 -14.56
N PRO A 24 -17.91 42.82 -13.28
CA PRO A 24 -16.74 42.83 -12.41
C PRO A 24 -15.74 41.78 -12.89
N VAL A 25 -14.49 42.19 -13.11
CA VAL A 25 -13.39 41.26 -13.32
C VAL A 25 -13.19 40.47 -12.03
N ALA A 26 -13.47 39.16 -12.08
CA ALA A 26 -13.23 38.29 -10.94
C ALA A 26 -11.73 38.25 -10.64
N ALA A 27 -11.35 38.57 -9.40
CA ALA A 27 -10.00 38.31 -8.93
C ALA A 27 -9.69 36.81 -9.07
N PRO A 28 -8.48 36.42 -9.49
CA PRO A 28 -8.13 35.01 -9.56
C PRO A 28 -8.28 34.39 -8.17
N ALA A 29 -9.02 33.29 -8.09
CA ALA A 29 -9.17 32.55 -6.85
C ALA A 29 -7.78 32.15 -6.34
N ALA A 30 -7.41 32.58 -5.13
CA ALA A 30 -6.17 32.17 -4.52
C ALA A 30 -6.15 30.65 -4.42
N SER A 31 -5.22 30.02 -5.15
CA SER A 31 -5.01 28.57 -5.06
C SER A 31 -4.71 28.23 -3.60
N ALA A 32 -5.60 27.46 -2.97
CA ALA A 32 -5.35 26.95 -1.64
C ALA A 32 -4.12 26.05 -1.71
N ALA A 33 -3.05 26.41 -0.99
CA ALA A 33 -1.85 25.59 -0.93
C ALA A 33 -2.25 24.18 -0.46
N ALA A 34 -1.90 23.16 -1.26
CA ALA A 34 -2.31 21.79 -0.97
C ALA A 34 -1.84 21.38 0.44
N ALA A 35 -2.76 20.83 1.23
CA ALA A 35 -2.48 20.47 2.60
C ALA A 35 -1.40 19.38 2.67
N VAL A 36 -0.51 19.48 3.66
CA VAL A 36 0.52 18.48 3.93
C VAL A 36 -0.17 17.21 4.46
N ALA A 37 -0.21 16.15 3.66
CA ALA A 37 -1.05 14.98 3.95
C ALA A 37 -0.52 14.10 5.10
N ARG A 38 0.81 13.93 5.22
CA ARG A 38 1.48 13.19 6.31
C ARG A 38 2.51 14.11 6.99
N PRO A 39 2.09 15.11 7.79
CA PRO A 39 3.06 16.03 8.40
C PRO A 39 4.00 15.26 9.34
N PHE A 40 5.26 15.69 9.42
CA PHE A 40 6.23 15.16 10.38
C PHE A 40 5.65 15.13 11.81
N GLY A 41 5.89 14.04 12.55
CA GLY A 41 5.28 13.81 13.87
C GLY A 41 3.83 13.28 13.84
N SER A 42 3.23 13.02 12.67
CA SER A 42 1.88 12.45 12.58
C SER A 42 1.80 10.93 12.74
N HIS A 43 2.95 10.22 12.72
CA HIS A 43 3.09 8.76 12.84
C HIS A 43 1.99 7.97 12.10
N PRO A 44 1.86 8.15 10.78
CA PRO A 44 0.70 7.67 10.01
C PRO A 44 0.65 6.14 9.86
N VAL A 45 1.74 5.45 10.20
CA VAL A 45 1.90 4.00 10.09
C VAL A 45 2.30 3.44 11.46
N PRO A 46 1.51 2.55 12.08
CA PRO A 46 1.94 1.82 13.26
C PRO A 46 3.18 0.97 12.96
N ARG A 47 4.15 0.92 13.88
CA ARG A 47 5.34 0.08 13.70
C ARG A 47 4.97 -1.40 13.63
N ALA A 48 5.77 -2.16 12.87
CA ALA A 48 5.70 -3.62 12.85
C ALA A 48 5.68 -4.21 14.28
N PRO A 49 4.74 -5.12 14.61
CA PRO A 49 4.66 -5.73 15.93
C PRO A 49 5.96 -6.42 16.36
N GLY A 50 6.37 -6.21 17.61
CA GLY A 50 7.62 -6.77 18.15
C GLY A 50 8.89 -5.99 17.81
N SER A 51 8.79 -4.85 17.10
CA SER A 51 9.90 -3.91 16.90
C SER A 51 10.24 -3.12 18.18
N ALA A 52 11.38 -2.41 18.17
CA ALA A 52 11.79 -1.54 19.25
C ALA A 52 10.98 -0.23 19.27
N ASN A 53 10.69 0.25 20.48
CA ASN A 53 10.04 1.52 20.75
C ASN A 53 10.95 2.72 20.44
N ALA A 54 10.34 3.87 20.14
CA ALA A 54 11.02 5.16 20.01
C ALA A 54 11.85 5.48 21.28
N PRO A 55 13.19 5.68 21.18
CA PRO A 55 14.02 5.92 22.36
C PRO A 55 13.66 7.22 23.08
N GLY A 56 13.28 7.12 24.36
CA GLY A 56 12.79 8.25 25.15
C GLY A 56 11.30 8.59 24.94
N GLY A 57 10.57 7.80 24.14
CA GLY A 57 9.19 8.07 23.76
C GLY A 57 9.09 8.96 22.51
N THR A 58 7.92 8.90 21.85
CA THR A 58 7.67 9.50 20.53
C THR A 58 8.12 10.96 20.43
N ALA A 59 7.55 11.86 21.24
CA ALA A 59 7.87 13.30 21.19
C ALA A 59 9.36 13.63 21.42
N ALA A 60 10.07 12.85 22.23
CA ALA A 60 11.51 13.03 22.45
C ALA A 60 12.35 12.52 21.26
N ALA A 61 11.86 11.49 20.57
CA ALA A 61 12.47 11.01 19.34
C ALA A 61 12.21 12.00 18.18
N ASP A 62 11.01 12.56 18.07
CA ASP A 62 10.64 13.55 17.06
C ASP A 62 11.48 14.82 17.18
N ALA A 63 11.59 15.39 18.38
CA ALA A 63 12.40 16.58 18.63
C ALA A 63 13.88 16.36 18.27
N ALA A 64 14.42 15.16 18.53
CA ALA A 64 15.79 14.82 18.16
C ALA A 64 15.97 14.60 16.65
N THR A 65 15.01 13.95 15.97
CA THR A 65 15.03 13.80 14.50
C THR A 65 14.89 15.16 13.80
N ALA A 66 14.01 16.04 14.29
CA ALA A 66 13.85 17.41 13.80
C ALA A 66 15.15 18.22 13.94
N ALA A 67 15.80 18.17 15.12
CA ALA A 67 17.09 18.83 15.32
C ALA A 67 18.21 18.28 14.41
N ALA A 68 18.22 16.97 14.17
CA ALA A 68 19.15 16.34 13.24
C ALA A 68 18.90 16.78 11.78
N TYR A 69 17.63 16.92 11.39
CA TYR A 69 17.25 17.48 10.09
C TYR A 69 17.65 18.96 9.96
N ASP A 70 17.38 19.81 10.94
CA ASP A 70 17.72 21.23 10.87
C ASP A 70 19.23 21.45 10.72
N ALA A 71 20.04 20.62 11.39
CA ALA A 71 21.49 20.59 11.26
C ALA A 71 21.95 20.07 9.88
N TRP A 72 21.36 18.97 9.38
CA TRP A 72 21.64 18.41 8.05
C TRP A 72 21.29 19.42 6.94
N ARG A 73 20.08 19.97 6.98
CA ARG A 73 19.55 20.96 6.06
C ARG A 73 20.45 22.19 5.98
N THR A 74 20.91 22.69 7.12
CA THR A 74 21.80 23.87 7.17
C THR A 74 23.16 23.58 6.53
N ARG A 75 23.70 22.36 6.70
CA ARG A 75 25.00 21.98 6.15
C ARG A 75 24.95 21.65 4.66
N TYR A 76 23.99 20.85 4.22
CA TYR A 76 24.05 20.18 2.92
C TYR A 76 22.98 20.62 1.92
N LEU A 77 21.81 21.10 2.37
CA LEU A 77 20.72 21.45 1.45
C LEU A 77 20.88 22.90 0.94
N LYS A 78 21.30 23.06 -0.30
CA LYS A 78 21.63 24.36 -0.92
C LYS A 78 20.58 24.78 -1.95
N ALA A 79 20.40 26.08 -2.11
CA ALA A 79 19.81 26.67 -3.30
C ALA A 79 20.95 27.16 -4.20
N GLY A 80 20.89 26.87 -5.49
CA GLY A 80 21.96 27.17 -6.45
C GLY A 80 21.77 26.37 -7.74
N CYS A 81 22.71 26.48 -8.67
CA CYS A 81 22.62 25.85 -10.01
C CYS A 81 21.35 26.26 -10.78
N GLY A 82 21.04 27.57 -10.76
CA GLY A 82 19.92 28.17 -11.49
C GLY A 82 18.70 28.53 -10.64
N ASP A 83 17.79 29.31 -11.23
CA ASP A 83 16.62 29.82 -10.51
C ASP A 83 15.66 28.69 -10.11
N GLY A 84 15.34 28.65 -8.81
CA GLY A 84 14.41 27.67 -8.24
C GLY A 84 14.93 26.23 -8.18
N ARG A 85 16.25 26.03 -8.31
CA ARG A 85 16.94 24.75 -8.11
C ARG A 85 17.46 24.62 -6.68
N TYR A 86 17.50 23.39 -6.21
CA TYR A 86 18.13 22.99 -4.96
C TYR A 86 18.97 21.74 -5.21
N TYR A 87 20.04 21.57 -4.44
CA TYR A 87 20.86 20.37 -4.47
C TYR A 87 21.31 19.96 -3.07
N VAL A 88 21.77 18.72 -2.93
CA VAL A 88 22.50 18.25 -1.75
C VAL A 88 23.99 18.34 -2.02
N ASP A 89 24.65 19.24 -1.30
CA ASP A 89 26.10 19.41 -1.26
C ASP A 89 26.74 18.16 -0.63
N ALA A 90 27.25 17.30 -1.51
CA ALA A 90 27.93 16.05 -1.19
C ALA A 90 29.46 16.19 -1.34
N SER A 91 29.96 17.42 -1.45
CA SER A 91 31.37 17.70 -1.72
C SER A 91 32.31 17.07 -0.69
N THR A 92 33.33 16.37 -1.18
CA THR A 92 34.43 15.81 -0.38
C THR A 92 35.79 16.41 -0.76
N ALA A 93 35.91 16.91 -1.99
CA ALA A 93 37.03 17.71 -2.50
C ALA A 93 36.55 18.55 -3.70
N THR A 94 37.18 19.70 -3.95
CA THR A 94 37.00 20.48 -5.19
C THR A 94 37.50 19.68 -6.40
N PRO A 95 36.82 19.68 -7.56
CA PRO A 95 35.62 20.46 -7.90
C PRO A 95 34.28 19.70 -7.74
N TYR A 96 34.22 18.63 -6.93
CA TYR A 96 33.04 17.78 -6.84
C TYR A 96 31.96 18.38 -5.94
N LEU A 97 30.69 18.38 -6.38
CA LEU A 97 29.59 19.07 -5.70
C LEU A 97 28.41 18.15 -5.32
N VAL A 98 27.84 17.44 -6.29
CA VAL A 98 26.61 16.64 -6.12
C VAL A 98 26.84 15.23 -6.66
N VAL A 99 26.29 14.24 -5.97
CA VAL A 99 26.07 12.91 -6.53
C VAL A 99 24.58 12.57 -6.50
N SER A 100 24.09 11.79 -7.48
CA SER A 100 22.66 11.44 -7.58
C SER A 100 22.15 10.70 -6.33
N GLU A 101 23.02 9.95 -5.64
CA GLU A 101 22.74 9.37 -4.31
C GLU A 101 22.28 10.43 -3.31
N GLY A 102 23.05 11.51 -3.15
CA GLY A 102 22.75 12.60 -2.23
C GLY A 102 21.51 13.38 -2.64
N GLN A 103 21.30 13.56 -3.95
CA GLN A 103 20.11 14.19 -4.48
C GLN A 103 18.85 13.36 -4.16
N GLY A 104 18.90 12.04 -4.37
CA GLY A 104 17.85 11.09 -3.99
C GLY A 104 17.56 11.12 -2.48
N TYR A 105 18.58 11.04 -1.64
CA TYR A 105 18.42 11.18 -0.18
C TYR A 105 17.77 12.51 0.19
N GLY A 106 18.20 13.61 -0.41
CA GLY A 106 17.64 14.94 -0.16
C GLY A 106 16.15 15.02 -0.49
N MET A 107 15.74 14.41 -1.61
CA MET A 107 14.33 14.35 -1.99
C MET A 107 13.51 13.49 -1.00
N VAL A 108 13.99 12.31 -0.61
CA VAL A 108 13.34 11.44 0.39
C VAL A 108 13.18 12.16 1.73
N VAL A 109 14.27 12.73 2.26
CA VAL A 109 14.29 13.46 3.53
C VAL A 109 13.33 14.65 3.48
N THR A 110 13.34 15.44 2.39
CA THR A 110 12.50 16.63 2.26
C THR A 110 11.01 16.28 2.20
N ALA A 111 10.62 15.19 1.55
CA ALA A 111 9.24 14.72 1.54
C ALA A 111 8.76 14.27 2.93
N LEU A 112 9.61 13.54 3.69
CA LEU A 112 9.28 13.05 5.04
C LEU A 112 9.26 14.16 6.11
N MET A 113 10.06 15.23 5.94
CA MET A 113 10.15 16.36 6.89
C MET A 113 9.11 17.47 6.62
N ALA A 114 8.26 17.31 5.62
CA ALA A 114 7.19 18.24 5.32
C ALA A 114 6.23 18.40 6.51
N GLY A 115 5.88 19.65 6.83
CA GLY A 115 5.12 20.01 8.04
C GLY A 115 6.01 20.46 9.20
N HIS A 116 7.24 19.94 9.31
CA HIS A 116 8.30 20.58 10.10
C HIS A 116 8.99 21.68 9.28
N ASP A 117 9.50 21.36 8.07
CA ASP A 117 9.86 22.41 7.11
C ASP A 117 8.61 22.85 6.33
N ALA A 118 8.17 24.08 6.60
CA ALA A 118 7.07 24.73 5.87
C ALA A 118 7.39 24.99 4.39
N LYS A 119 8.67 24.98 3.99
CA LYS A 119 9.14 25.12 2.60
C LYS A 119 9.42 23.78 1.92
N ALA A 120 9.17 22.64 2.58
CA ALA A 120 9.52 21.31 2.06
C ALA A 120 9.08 21.08 0.61
N ARG A 121 7.85 21.45 0.23
CA ARG A 121 7.37 21.30 -1.16
C ARG A 121 8.19 22.13 -2.15
N THR A 122 8.47 23.39 -1.83
CA THR A 122 9.26 24.29 -2.69
C THR A 122 10.68 23.78 -2.88
N VAL A 123 11.28 23.26 -1.81
CA VAL A 123 12.63 22.68 -1.83
C VAL A 123 12.63 21.35 -2.60
N PHE A 124 11.64 20.48 -2.39
CA PHE A 124 11.48 19.23 -3.12
C PHE A 124 11.33 19.47 -4.63
N ASP A 125 10.44 20.38 -5.02
CA ASP A 125 10.26 20.74 -6.43
C ASP A 125 11.56 21.29 -7.06
N GLY A 126 12.39 21.98 -6.27
CA GLY A 126 13.68 22.50 -6.73
C GLY A 126 14.81 21.47 -6.78
N LEU A 127 14.82 20.51 -5.84
CA LEU A 127 15.66 19.30 -5.90
C LEU A 127 15.33 18.52 -7.17
N TYR A 128 14.04 18.39 -7.48
CA TYR A 128 13.59 17.69 -8.67
C TYR A 128 13.87 18.44 -9.98
N ARG A 129 13.82 19.79 -10.00
CA ARG A 129 14.30 20.57 -11.16
C ARG A 129 15.78 20.32 -11.43
N PHE A 130 16.62 20.25 -10.39
CA PHE A 130 18.03 19.93 -10.55
C PHE A 130 18.21 18.51 -11.15
N VAL A 131 17.42 17.51 -10.74
CA VAL A 131 17.41 16.18 -11.40
C VAL A 131 17.09 16.28 -12.89
N LEU A 132 16.13 17.12 -13.28
CA LEU A 132 15.74 17.32 -14.69
C LEU A 132 16.76 18.09 -15.53
N ASP A 133 17.63 18.88 -14.89
CA ASP A 133 18.67 19.63 -15.59
C ASP A 133 19.92 18.77 -15.89
N HIS A 134 20.08 17.60 -15.25
CA HIS A 134 21.25 16.71 -15.33
C HIS A 134 20.87 15.28 -15.79
N PRO A 135 20.40 15.11 -17.04
CA PRO A 135 20.01 13.81 -17.57
C PRO A 135 21.23 12.90 -17.80
N SER A 136 21.10 11.61 -17.48
CA SER A 136 22.16 10.63 -17.79
C SER A 136 22.40 10.49 -19.29
N SER A 137 23.68 10.30 -19.67
CA SER A 137 24.07 9.98 -21.05
C SER A 137 23.68 8.56 -21.50
N GLY A 138 23.44 7.63 -20.56
CA GLY A 138 22.93 6.29 -20.84
C GLY A 138 21.42 6.30 -21.11
N ASP A 139 20.64 6.85 -20.18
CA ASP A 139 19.20 7.04 -20.31
C ASP A 139 18.78 8.44 -19.81
N PRO A 140 18.38 9.37 -20.70
CA PRO A 140 18.09 10.76 -20.32
C PRO A 140 16.81 10.94 -19.48
N GLN A 141 16.16 9.84 -19.06
CA GLN A 141 15.10 9.85 -18.06
C GLN A 141 15.60 9.58 -16.63
N LEU A 142 16.85 9.15 -16.49
CA LEU A 142 17.61 8.97 -15.24
C LEU A 142 18.56 10.16 -15.01
N MET A 143 19.14 10.25 -13.81
CA MET A 143 20.04 11.35 -13.45
C MET A 143 21.51 10.96 -13.70
N SER A 144 22.27 11.86 -14.32
CA SER A 144 23.74 11.79 -14.32
C SER A 144 24.25 11.71 -12.88
N TRP A 145 25.17 10.80 -12.59
CA TRP A 145 25.48 10.45 -11.21
C TRP A 145 26.34 11.47 -10.47
N HIS A 146 26.99 12.41 -11.17
CA HIS A 146 28.00 13.29 -10.58
C HIS A 146 28.06 14.67 -11.27
N GLN A 147 27.99 15.73 -10.45
CA GLN A 147 28.08 17.13 -10.89
C GLN A 147 29.19 17.90 -10.16
N LEU A 148 29.77 18.87 -10.88
CA LEU A 148 30.87 19.73 -10.44
C LEU A 148 30.39 21.04 -9.80
N ASP A 149 31.31 21.80 -9.21
CA ASP A 149 31.04 23.05 -8.48
C ASP A 149 30.64 24.24 -9.38
N ASP A 150 30.83 24.12 -10.69
CA ASP A 150 30.25 25.00 -11.71
C ASP A 150 28.83 24.58 -12.18
N CYS A 151 28.27 23.52 -11.57
CA CYS A 151 26.99 22.90 -11.90
C CYS A 151 26.93 22.24 -13.29
N SER A 152 28.06 21.80 -13.85
CA SER A 152 28.08 20.87 -14.99
C SER A 152 28.11 19.41 -14.53
N ASP A 153 27.61 18.50 -15.38
CA ASP A 153 27.86 17.06 -15.25
C ASP A 153 29.35 16.75 -15.47
N GLU A 154 29.91 15.79 -14.72
CA GLU A 154 31.31 15.43 -14.88
C GLU A 154 31.58 14.85 -16.29
N PRO A 155 32.47 15.45 -17.10
CA PRO A 155 32.72 14.99 -18.46
C PRO A 155 33.19 13.53 -18.52
N GLU A 156 32.65 12.78 -19.49
CA GLU A 156 32.92 11.34 -19.71
C GLU A 156 32.46 10.42 -18.56
N ASN A 157 31.79 10.96 -17.53
CA ASN A 157 31.30 10.24 -16.36
C ASN A 157 29.84 10.62 -16.01
N ASP A 158 29.07 10.98 -17.03
CA ASP A 158 27.69 11.52 -16.99
C ASP A 158 26.59 10.44 -17.08
N SER A 159 26.93 9.18 -16.85
CA SER A 159 25.98 8.05 -16.77
C SER A 159 25.23 8.00 -15.43
N SER A 160 24.25 7.10 -15.25
CA SER A 160 23.46 7.01 -14.02
C SER A 160 24.08 6.09 -12.94
N ALA A 161 23.63 6.27 -11.70
CA ALA A 161 23.88 5.36 -10.59
C ALA A 161 22.54 4.91 -9.97
N SER A 162 22.33 3.59 -9.95
CA SER A 162 21.01 3.00 -9.69
C SER A 162 20.41 3.41 -8.34
N ASP A 163 21.20 3.50 -7.28
CA ASP A 163 20.75 3.88 -5.95
C ASP A 163 20.21 5.32 -5.87
N GLY A 164 20.84 6.26 -6.58
CA GLY A 164 20.34 7.62 -6.74
C GLY A 164 18.98 7.64 -7.43
N ASP A 165 18.88 6.98 -8.60
CA ASP A 165 17.62 6.91 -9.36
C ASP A 165 16.49 6.22 -8.57
N LEU A 166 16.81 5.15 -7.83
CA LEU A 166 15.87 4.41 -6.97
C LEU A 166 15.29 5.32 -5.86
N ASP A 167 16.11 6.09 -5.17
CA ASP A 167 15.62 7.04 -4.16
C ASP A 167 14.88 8.23 -4.79
N ILE A 168 15.29 8.74 -5.96
CA ILE A 168 14.56 9.80 -6.71
C ILE A 168 13.15 9.32 -7.07
N ALA A 169 13.02 8.14 -7.65
CA ALA A 169 11.73 7.53 -8.01
C ALA A 169 10.84 7.29 -6.79
N TYR A 170 11.40 6.79 -5.69
CA TYR A 170 10.67 6.58 -4.44
C TYR A 170 10.23 7.90 -3.80
N ALA A 171 11.08 8.93 -3.84
CA ALA A 171 10.77 10.26 -3.33
C ALA A 171 9.64 10.95 -4.10
N LEU A 172 9.53 10.73 -5.41
CA LEU A 172 8.38 11.20 -6.20
C LEU A 172 7.06 10.52 -5.78
N LEU A 173 7.09 9.22 -5.42
CA LEU A 173 5.92 8.54 -4.84
C LEU A 173 5.56 9.06 -3.43
N LEU A 174 6.56 9.40 -2.61
CA LEU A 174 6.33 10.11 -1.34
C LEU A 174 5.67 11.48 -1.61
N ALA A 175 6.14 12.23 -2.60
CA ALA A 175 5.59 13.55 -2.95
C ALA A 175 4.13 13.50 -3.46
N ASP A 176 3.74 12.51 -4.27
CA ASP A 176 2.33 12.30 -4.64
C ASP A 176 1.47 11.99 -3.41
N THR A 177 1.96 11.12 -2.50
CA THR A 177 1.28 10.87 -1.23
C THR A 177 1.10 12.18 -0.45
N GLN A 178 2.18 12.97 -0.35
CA GLN A 178 2.29 14.11 0.54
C GLN A 178 1.53 15.37 0.10
N TRP A 179 1.55 15.67 -1.19
CA TRP A 179 1.03 16.92 -1.76
C TRP A 179 0.08 16.73 -2.95
N GLY A 180 0.04 15.53 -3.53
CA GLY A 180 -0.74 15.22 -4.72
C GLY A 180 -0.17 15.82 -6.00
N SER A 181 -0.45 15.14 -7.10
CA SER A 181 0.13 15.42 -8.43
C SER A 181 -0.66 16.42 -9.30
N SER A 182 -1.49 17.27 -8.68
CA SER A 182 -2.25 18.34 -9.37
C SER A 182 -1.55 19.71 -9.37
N GLY A 183 -0.29 19.76 -8.92
CA GLY A 183 0.50 20.99 -8.82
C GLY A 183 1.35 21.28 -10.06
N SER A 184 2.43 22.04 -9.88
CA SER A 184 3.44 22.34 -10.90
C SER A 184 4.30 21.14 -11.31
N VAL A 185 4.23 20.02 -10.58
CA VAL A 185 4.89 18.76 -10.88
C VAL A 185 3.84 17.66 -10.72
N ASP A 186 3.69 16.82 -11.75
CA ASP A 186 2.91 15.57 -11.68
C ASP A 186 3.78 14.48 -11.05
N TYR A 187 3.91 14.49 -9.72
CA TYR A 187 4.83 13.57 -9.03
C TYR A 187 4.53 12.09 -9.35
N ALA A 188 3.26 11.72 -9.55
CA ALA A 188 2.85 10.36 -9.90
C ALA A 188 3.21 10.00 -11.36
N GLY A 189 3.04 10.92 -12.30
CA GLY A 189 3.47 10.77 -13.69
C GLY A 189 4.99 10.68 -13.80
N GLU A 190 5.71 11.58 -13.15
CA GLU A 190 7.18 11.59 -13.12
C GLU A 190 7.75 10.36 -12.41
N ALA A 191 7.16 9.91 -11.29
CA ALA A 191 7.54 8.65 -10.67
C ALA A 191 7.40 7.48 -11.64
N ARG A 192 6.26 7.36 -12.35
CA ARG A 192 6.06 6.31 -13.36
C ARG A 192 7.10 6.40 -14.49
N ARG A 193 7.47 7.60 -14.93
CA ARG A 193 8.49 7.82 -15.95
C ARG A 193 9.86 7.33 -15.50
N VAL A 194 10.33 7.78 -14.32
CA VAL A 194 11.64 7.39 -13.78
C VAL A 194 11.66 5.88 -13.49
N ILE A 195 10.62 5.32 -12.87
CA ILE A 195 10.49 3.87 -12.63
C ILE A 195 10.58 3.08 -13.96
N ALA A 196 9.91 3.53 -15.03
CA ALA A 196 10.00 2.87 -16.34
C ALA A 196 11.39 2.97 -16.98
N ALA A 197 12.16 4.02 -16.68
CA ALA A 197 13.56 4.16 -17.09
C ALA A 197 14.48 3.24 -16.28
N ILE A 198 14.33 3.18 -14.95
CA ILE A 198 15.10 2.27 -14.09
C ILE A 198 14.91 0.82 -14.55
N LYS A 199 13.65 0.38 -14.78
CA LYS A 199 13.38 -0.99 -15.28
C LYS A 199 14.04 -1.28 -16.64
N ARG A 200 14.11 -0.29 -17.53
CA ARG A 200 14.67 -0.44 -18.88
C ARG A 200 16.19 -0.53 -18.88
N SER A 201 16.84 0.29 -18.05
CA SER A 201 18.25 0.65 -18.22
C SER A 201 19.11 0.35 -17.00
N ALA A 202 18.56 0.42 -15.79
CA ALA A 202 19.28 0.20 -14.52
C ALA A 202 18.90 -1.12 -13.80
N MET A 203 18.11 -1.99 -14.43
CA MET A 203 17.76 -3.32 -13.91
C MET A 203 18.19 -4.42 -14.88
N ASN A 204 18.70 -5.52 -14.33
CA ASN A 204 18.96 -6.75 -15.10
C ASN A 204 17.63 -7.52 -15.27
N PRO A 205 17.13 -7.74 -16.50
CA PRO A 205 15.86 -8.42 -16.75
C PRO A 205 15.92 -9.93 -16.53
N ASP A 206 17.11 -10.53 -16.53
CA ASP A 206 17.32 -11.98 -16.38
C ASP A 206 17.34 -12.39 -14.91
N THR A 207 17.84 -11.52 -14.02
CA THR A 207 17.93 -11.75 -12.57
C THR A 207 16.91 -10.94 -11.75
N ALA A 208 16.25 -9.95 -12.36
CA ALA A 208 15.45 -8.92 -11.71
C ALA A 208 16.19 -8.09 -10.65
N LEU A 209 17.53 -8.11 -10.64
CA LEU A 209 18.37 -7.35 -9.69
C LEU A 209 18.82 -6.00 -10.29
N PRO A 210 19.12 -4.98 -9.47
CA PRO A 210 19.71 -3.73 -9.94
C PRO A 210 21.07 -3.94 -10.60
N LEU A 211 21.31 -3.20 -11.67
CA LEU A 211 22.64 -2.97 -12.21
C LEU A 211 23.35 -1.90 -11.36
N LEU A 212 24.63 -1.64 -11.62
CA LEU A 212 25.38 -0.58 -10.92
C LEU A 212 24.97 0.83 -11.36
N GLY A 213 24.47 0.93 -12.60
CA GLY A 213 24.02 2.13 -13.31
C GLY A 213 23.60 1.75 -14.74
N ASP A 214 23.07 2.71 -15.50
CA ASP A 214 22.60 2.48 -16.88
C ASP A 214 23.72 2.18 -17.91
N TRP A 215 24.96 2.51 -17.58
CA TRP A 215 26.16 2.14 -18.33
C TRP A 215 26.44 0.62 -18.36
N VAL A 216 25.77 -0.20 -17.54
CA VAL A 216 25.97 -1.66 -17.50
C VAL A 216 25.09 -2.38 -18.54
N GLY A 217 25.45 -2.18 -19.82
CA GLY A 217 24.81 -2.83 -20.97
C GLY A 217 24.91 -4.37 -20.98
N PRO A 218 24.19 -5.06 -21.90
CA PRO A 218 24.10 -6.53 -21.95
C PRO A 218 25.45 -7.25 -22.02
N ASP A 219 26.40 -6.72 -22.79
CA ASP A 219 27.74 -7.30 -22.99
C ASP A 219 28.77 -6.86 -21.93
N SER A 220 28.35 -6.11 -20.91
CA SER A 220 29.25 -5.59 -19.87
C SER A 220 29.80 -6.72 -18.99
N PRO A 221 31.11 -6.73 -18.67
CA PRO A 221 31.68 -7.68 -17.70
C PRO A 221 31.19 -7.45 -16.26
N LYS A 222 30.30 -6.47 -16.04
CA LYS A 222 29.64 -6.16 -14.77
C LYS A 222 28.16 -6.53 -14.76
N ARG A 223 27.65 -7.18 -15.81
CA ARG A 223 26.22 -7.48 -16.01
C ARG A 223 25.60 -8.37 -14.92
N ASP A 224 26.39 -9.24 -14.31
CA ASP A 224 26.02 -10.13 -13.21
C ASP A 224 26.48 -9.61 -11.83
N GLY A 225 26.90 -8.35 -11.77
CA GLY A 225 27.32 -7.66 -10.56
C GLY A 225 26.22 -6.79 -9.95
N VAL A 226 26.17 -6.75 -8.61
CA VAL A 226 25.17 -6.00 -7.84
C VAL A 226 25.85 -5.33 -6.66
N ARG A 227 25.58 -4.04 -6.44
CA ARG A 227 25.92 -3.32 -5.21
C ARG A 227 24.87 -3.63 -4.14
N THR A 228 25.24 -4.19 -3.00
CA THR A 228 24.23 -4.78 -2.09
C THR A 228 23.36 -3.76 -1.36
N SER A 229 23.80 -2.51 -1.24
CA SER A 229 22.99 -1.38 -0.73
C SER A 229 21.77 -1.07 -1.60
N ASP A 230 21.80 -1.46 -2.87
CA ASP A 230 20.81 -1.11 -3.88
C ASP A 230 19.64 -2.10 -3.87
N LEU A 231 19.72 -3.13 -3.02
CA LEU A 231 18.67 -4.13 -2.75
C LEU A 231 17.53 -3.51 -1.91
N MET A 232 16.92 -2.45 -2.44
CA MET A 232 15.93 -1.60 -1.79
C MET A 232 14.52 -2.23 -1.86
N VAL A 233 14.35 -3.37 -1.18
CA VAL A 233 13.11 -4.19 -1.16
C VAL A 233 11.84 -3.33 -1.01
N GLY A 234 11.83 -2.37 -0.08
CA GLY A 234 10.68 -1.48 0.15
C GLY A 234 10.35 -0.58 -1.05
N HIS A 235 11.37 -0.07 -1.75
CA HIS A 235 11.21 0.76 -2.95
C HIS A 235 10.64 -0.06 -4.09
N PHE A 236 11.15 -1.28 -4.33
CA PHE A 236 10.61 -2.18 -5.34
C PHE A 236 9.12 -2.52 -5.07
N ARG A 237 8.74 -2.81 -3.82
CA ARG A 237 7.31 -3.00 -3.47
C ARG A 237 6.48 -1.73 -3.69
N ALA A 238 7.01 -0.54 -3.40
CA ALA A 238 6.34 0.73 -3.71
C ALA A 238 6.17 0.96 -5.22
N PHE A 239 7.18 0.59 -6.03
CA PHE A 239 7.11 0.68 -7.49
C PHE A 239 6.10 -0.32 -8.08
N GLN A 240 6.03 -1.54 -7.54
CA GLN A 240 5.00 -2.52 -7.88
C GLN A 240 3.61 -1.96 -7.60
N ALA A 241 3.40 -1.38 -6.41
CA ALA A 241 2.12 -0.77 -6.05
C ALA A 241 1.76 0.41 -6.96
N ALA A 242 2.71 1.30 -7.24
CA ALA A 242 2.49 2.47 -8.09
C ALA A 242 2.18 2.10 -9.55
N THR A 243 2.96 1.20 -10.15
CA THR A 243 2.87 0.87 -11.57
C THR A 243 1.86 -0.22 -11.90
N GLY A 244 1.62 -1.16 -10.97
CA GLY A 244 0.94 -2.44 -11.26
C GLY A 244 1.83 -3.46 -11.97
N ASP A 245 3.10 -3.14 -12.24
CA ASP A 245 4.03 -4.01 -12.97
C ASP A 245 4.58 -5.12 -12.05
N PRO A 246 4.34 -6.40 -12.35
CA PRO A 246 4.74 -7.52 -11.50
C PRO A 246 6.26 -7.68 -11.38
N PHE A 247 7.04 -7.15 -12.33
CA PHE A 247 8.51 -7.21 -12.32
C PHE A 247 9.09 -6.65 -11.01
N TRP A 248 8.50 -5.59 -10.47
CA TRP A 248 8.98 -4.99 -9.23
C TRP A 248 8.69 -5.84 -7.98
N GLY A 249 7.68 -6.71 -8.05
CA GLY A 249 7.50 -7.76 -7.05
C GLY A 249 8.60 -8.81 -7.16
N GLU A 250 8.89 -9.26 -8.38
CA GLU A 250 9.95 -10.23 -8.69
C GLU A 250 11.33 -9.70 -8.28
N ALA A 251 11.63 -8.42 -8.51
CA ALA A 251 12.86 -7.74 -8.06
C ALA A 251 13.00 -7.68 -6.54
N ALA A 252 11.91 -7.43 -5.81
CA ALA A 252 11.89 -7.44 -4.35
C ALA A 252 12.16 -8.84 -3.77
N ASP A 253 11.61 -9.88 -4.41
CA ASP A 253 11.84 -11.27 -4.01
C ASP A 253 13.27 -11.73 -4.35
N ALA A 254 13.77 -11.44 -5.56
CA ALA A 254 15.16 -11.71 -5.97
C ALA A 254 16.19 -11.02 -5.08
N ALA A 255 15.93 -9.77 -4.67
CA ALA A 255 16.79 -9.04 -3.73
C ALA A 255 16.91 -9.75 -2.37
N LEU A 256 15.79 -10.25 -1.82
CA LEU A 256 15.79 -11.02 -0.57
C LEU A 256 16.45 -12.40 -0.74
N ASP A 257 16.22 -13.07 -1.87
CA ASP A 257 16.86 -14.36 -2.19
C ASP A 257 18.40 -14.25 -2.27
N LEU A 258 18.90 -13.14 -2.85
CA LEU A 258 20.33 -12.83 -2.89
C LEU A 258 20.88 -12.53 -1.49
N VAL A 259 20.20 -11.69 -0.71
CA VAL A 259 20.59 -11.38 0.68
C VAL A 259 20.66 -12.66 1.53
N GLU A 260 19.61 -13.48 1.53
CA GLU A 260 19.56 -14.73 2.28
C GLU A 260 20.62 -15.73 1.80
N THR A 261 20.95 -15.73 0.51
CA THR A 261 22.01 -16.57 -0.05
C THR A 261 23.38 -16.12 0.42
N LEU A 262 23.75 -14.84 0.28
CA LEU A 262 25.04 -14.31 0.75
C LEU A 262 25.20 -14.45 2.27
N GLN A 263 24.15 -14.18 3.04
CA GLN A 263 24.15 -14.40 4.50
C GLN A 263 24.33 -15.88 4.87
N ARG A 264 23.91 -16.82 4.02
CA ARG A 264 24.05 -18.27 4.24
C ARG A 264 25.41 -18.81 3.79
N THR A 265 25.94 -18.35 2.66
CA THR A 265 27.13 -18.92 2.01
C THR A 265 28.41 -18.16 2.31
N ALA A 266 28.38 -16.83 2.26
CA ALA A 266 29.55 -15.97 2.45
C ALA A 266 29.71 -15.48 3.91
N ALA A 267 28.60 -15.20 4.60
CA ALA A 267 28.60 -14.59 5.92
C ALA A 267 27.81 -15.35 7.02
N PRO A 268 27.87 -16.70 7.12
CA PRO A 268 26.98 -17.49 7.99
C PRO A 268 27.06 -17.17 9.49
N LYS A 269 28.16 -16.57 9.96
CA LYS A 269 28.36 -16.18 11.37
C LYS A 269 27.84 -14.78 11.69
N THR A 270 27.77 -13.90 10.69
CA THR A 270 27.64 -12.44 10.89
C THR A 270 26.38 -11.87 10.23
N GLY A 271 25.92 -12.49 9.14
CA GLY A 271 24.90 -11.92 8.27
C GLY A 271 25.36 -10.69 7.49
N LEU A 272 26.65 -10.34 7.50
CA LEU A 272 27.20 -9.23 6.74
C LEU A 272 27.00 -9.45 5.23
N LEU A 273 26.91 -8.35 4.50
CA LEU A 273 26.83 -8.33 3.04
C LEU A 273 28.08 -7.61 2.50
N PRO A 274 28.64 -8.04 1.36
CA PRO A 274 29.75 -7.33 0.72
C PRO A 274 29.26 -6.03 0.06
N ASP A 275 30.13 -5.06 -0.15
CA ASP A 275 29.82 -3.85 -0.94
C ASP A 275 29.26 -4.23 -2.32
N PHE A 276 29.94 -5.18 -2.98
CA PHE A 276 29.51 -5.75 -4.25
C PHE A 276 29.46 -7.28 -4.21
N ALA A 277 28.49 -7.86 -4.91
CA ALA A 277 28.42 -9.29 -5.22
C ALA A 277 28.46 -9.51 -6.73
N VAL A 278 29.02 -10.63 -7.17
CA VAL A 278 29.12 -11.05 -8.57
C VAL A 278 28.60 -12.47 -8.74
N GLY A 279 28.43 -12.95 -9.98
CA GLY A 279 27.87 -14.26 -10.25
C GLY A 279 26.38 -14.35 -9.94
N THR A 280 25.64 -13.23 -9.87
CA THR A 280 24.25 -13.25 -9.36
C THR A 280 23.27 -14.04 -10.24
N ALA A 281 23.59 -14.23 -11.52
CA ALA A 281 22.86 -15.11 -12.44
C ALA A 281 23.21 -16.61 -12.30
N THR A 282 24.21 -16.97 -11.47
CA THR A 282 24.69 -18.36 -11.31
C THR A 282 24.93 -18.72 -9.85
N THR A 283 26.13 -18.48 -9.31
CA THR A 283 26.49 -18.70 -7.91
C THR A 283 26.91 -17.36 -7.31
N PRO A 284 26.04 -16.67 -6.55
CA PRO A 284 26.37 -15.38 -5.96
C PRO A 284 27.51 -15.49 -4.96
N VAL A 285 28.56 -14.69 -5.15
CA VAL A 285 29.72 -14.58 -4.27
C VAL A 285 30.09 -13.11 -4.05
N PRO A 286 30.82 -12.78 -2.96
CA PRO A 286 31.43 -11.46 -2.81
C PRO A 286 32.32 -11.11 -4.00
N ALA A 287 32.31 -9.84 -4.42
CA ALA A 287 33.15 -9.37 -5.49
C ALA A 287 34.66 -9.48 -5.14
N PRO A 288 35.54 -9.65 -6.13
CA PRO A 288 36.98 -9.56 -5.89
C PRO A 288 37.39 -8.14 -5.46
N ALA A 289 38.51 -8.02 -4.76
CA ALA A 289 39.11 -6.73 -4.44
C ALA A 289 39.38 -5.91 -5.71
N LYS A 290 39.04 -4.61 -5.67
CA LYS A 290 39.06 -3.66 -6.80
C LYS A 290 38.18 -4.10 -7.97
N TYR A 291 37.02 -4.70 -7.67
CA TYR A 291 36.00 -4.94 -8.66
C TYR A 291 35.50 -3.62 -9.27
N LEU A 292 35.28 -2.59 -8.45
CA LEU A 292 34.85 -1.26 -8.89
C LEU A 292 35.60 -0.13 -8.16
N GLU A 293 35.72 -0.17 -6.83
CA GLU A 293 36.06 1.01 -6.03
C GLU A 293 37.34 0.84 -5.20
N SER A 294 37.47 -0.30 -4.50
CA SER A 294 38.40 -0.42 -3.37
C SER A 294 38.93 -1.84 -3.19
N VAL A 295 39.96 -2.00 -2.36
CA VAL A 295 40.40 -3.36 -1.94
C VAL A 295 39.36 -4.10 -1.07
N HIS A 296 38.32 -3.40 -0.60
CA HIS A 296 37.29 -3.88 0.32
C HIS A 296 35.95 -4.20 -0.38
N ASP A 297 35.90 -4.22 -1.72
CA ASP A 297 34.67 -4.43 -2.50
C ASP A 297 33.92 -5.75 -2.19
N GLY A 298 34.64 -6.76 -1.71
CA GLY A 298 34.09 -8.04 -1.24
C GLY A 298 33.78 -8.10 0.27
N GLU A 299 33.87 -6.98 0.98
CA GLU A 299 33.73 -6.86 2.43
C GLU A 299 32.56 -5.93 2.80
N PHE A 300 32.19 -5.85 4.08
CA PHE A 300 31.19 -4.90 4.56
C PHE A 300 31.85 -3.53 4.74
N GLY A 301 31.88 -2.77 3.65
CA GLY A 301 32.49 -1.45 3.51
C GLY A 301 31.46 -0.33 3.49
N TYR A 302 31.82 0.78 2.83
CA TYR A 302 31.00 1.99 2.84
C TYR A 302 29.73 1.86 1.99
N ASN A 303 29.67 0.98 0.98
CA ASN A 303 28.40 0.70 0.31
C ASN A 303 27.49 -0.15 1.21
N ALA A 304 27.98 -1.31 1.64
CA ALA A 304 27.21 -2.28 2.39
C ALA A 304 26.76 -1.79 3.77
N CYS A 305 27.42 -0.77 4.34
CA CYS A 305 27.00 -0.13 5.59
C CYS A 305 25.54 0.33 5.56
N ARG A 306 24.98 0.65 4.38
CA ARG A 306 23.58 1.04 4.15
C ARG A 306 22.58 -0.12 4.29
N THR A 307 23.01 -1.36 4.08
CA THR A 307 22.12 -2.55 4.00
C THR A 307 21.25 -2.80 5.24
N PRO A 308 21.72 -2.62 6.50
CA PRO A 308 20.87 -2.86 7.66
C PRO A 308 19.71 -1.84 7.75
N TRP A 309 19.90 -0.61 7.27
CA TRP A 309 18.84 0.40 7.16
C TRP A 309 17.84 0.08 6.04
N ARG A 310 18.31 -0.31 4.85
CA ARG A 310 17.41 -0.66 3.73
C ARG A 310 16.53 -1.86 4.07
N LEU A 311 17.11 -2.90 4.68
CA LEU A 311 16.36 -4.07 5.17
C LEU A 311 15.40 -3.69 6.32
N ALA A 312 15.86 -2.90 7.30
CA ALA A 312 15.00 -2.43 8.39
C ALA A 312 13.84 -1.56 7.89
N SER A 313 14.01 -0.81 6.79
CA SER A 313 12.96 0.02 6.19
C SER A 313 11.80 -0.83 5.67
N SER A 314 12.08 -1.95 4.98
CA SER A 314 11.02 -2.90 4.58
C SER A 314 10.37 -3.56 5.80
N ALA A 315 11.20 -4.04 6.74
CA ALA A 315 10.73 -4.71 7.96
C ALA A 315 9.80 -3.84 8.82
N LEU A 316 10.18 -2.60 9.10
CA LEU A 316 9.48 -1.73 10.04
C LEU A 316 8.26 -1.03 9.45
N LEU A 317 8.30 -0.69 8.15
CA LEU A 317 7.25 0.07 7.48
C LEU A 317 6.23 -0.79 6.74
N ALA A 318 6.63 -1.98 6.27
CA ALA A 318 5.76 -2.91 5.52
C ALA A 318 5.52 -4.25 6.24
N GLY A 319 6.19 -4.50 7.38
CA GLY A 319 6.05 -5.76 8.13
C GLY A 319 6.74 -6.96 7.48
N ASP A 320 7.68 -6.73 6.56
CA ASP A 320 8.38 -7.79 5.83
C ASP A 320 9.23 -8.65 6.78
N THR A 321 8.82 -9.90 6.98
CA THR A 321 9.44 -10.83 7.92
C THR A 321 10.77 -11.40 7.42
N ARG A 322 11.00 -11.46 6.09
CA ARG A 322 12.27 -11.87 5.49
C ARG A 322 13.31 -10.77 5.71
N ALA A 323 12.94 -9.53 5.40
CA ALA A 323 13.78 -8.36 5.66
C ALA A 323 14.08 -8.20 7.16
N ALA A 324 13.09 -8.44 8.04
CA ALA A 324 13.29 -8.42 9.49
C ALA A 324 14.28 -9.49 9.97
N ALA A 325 14.22 -10.70 9.40
CA ALA A 325 15.18 -11.77 9.70
C ALA A 325 16.60 -11.42 9.22
N ALA A 326 16.74 -10.88 8.01
CA ALA A 326 18.02 -10.49 7.44
C ALA A 326 18.69 -9.33 8.21
N ALA A 327 17.94 -8.26 8.51
CA ALA A 327 18.38 -7.16 9.38
C ALA A 327 18.70 -7.66 10.80
N GLY A 328 17.89 -8.59 11.32
CA GLY A 328 18.08 -9.20 12.63
C GLY A 328 19.36 -10.03 12.75
N ARG A 329 19.86 -10.64 11.66
CA ARG A 329 21.16 -11.34 11.63
C ARG A 329 22.31 -10.35 11.77
N LEU A 330 22.37 -9.35 10.88
CA LEU A 330 23.32 -8.23 10.92
C LEU A 330 23.41 -7.61 12.32
N ALA A 331 22.28 -7.16 12.85
CA ALA A 331 22.22 -6.52 14.16
C ALA A 331 22.48 -7.50 15.33
N GLY A 332 22.11 -8.78 15.20
CA GLY A 332 22.40 -9.81 16.19
C GLY A 332 23.92 -10.05 16.34
N TRP A 333 24.63 -10.14 15.22
CA TRP A 333 26.08 -10.18 15.21
C TRP A 333 26.69 -8.90 15.77
N ALA A 334 26.24 -7.71 15.35
CA ALA A 334 26.80 -6.44 15.81
C ALA A 334 26.69 -6.27 17.34
N VAL A 335 25.55 -6.64 17.93
CA VAL A 335 25.36 -6.67 19.40
C VAL A 335 26.38 -7.61 20.07
N SER A 336 26.64 -8.79 19.49
CA SER A 336 27.60 -9.78 20.02
C SER A 336 29.05 -9.30 19.90
N ALA A 337 29.47 -8.91 18.69
CA ALA A 337 30.82 -8.43 18.37
C ALA A 337 31.23 -7.18 19.18
N THR A 338 30.25 -6.35 19.54
CA THR A 338 30.47 -5.16 20.38
C THR A 338 30.33 -5.40 21.88
N ASN A 339 30.01 -6.64 22.32
CA ASN A 339 29.68 -6.96 23.71
C ASN A 339 28.57 -6.03 24.27
N GLY A 340 27.55 -5.75 23.45
CA GLY A 340 26.42 -4.90 23.79
C GLY A 340 26.65 -3.39 23.75
N ASP A 341 27.84 -2.91 23.39
CA ASP A 341 28.16 -1.47 23.34
C ASP A 341 28.29 -0.93 21.89
N PRO A 342 27.28 -0.22 21.35
CA PRO A 342 27.33 0.28 19.98
C PRO A 342 28.54 1.21 19.68
N ALA A 343 29.18 1.83 20.67
CA ALA A 343 30.39 2.63 20.46
C ALA A 343 31.62 1.79 20.02
N ARG A 344 31.54 0.45 20.14
CA ARG A 344 32.58 -0.48 19.71
C ARG A 344 32.43 -0.96 18.27
N LEU A 345 31.41 -0.51 17.54
CA LEU A 345 31.30 -0.75 16.09
C LEU A 345 32.43 -0.02 15.33
N ARG A 346 32.83 -0.52 14.17
CA ARG A 346 33.93 0.00 13.35
C ARG A 346 33.48 0.32 11.93
N ALA A 347 34.24 1.18 11.25
CA ALA A 347 33.96 1.68 9.91
C ALA A 347 34.41 0.72 8.79
N GLY A 348 34.18 -0.59 8.96
CA GLY A 348 34.55 -1.63 7.99
C GLY A 348 34.76 -3.00 8.64
N TYR A 349 34.27 -4.06 7.99
CA TYR A 349 34.45 -5.45 8.42
C TYR A 349 34.58 -6.43 7.26
N ALA A 350 35.53 -7.36 7.34
CA ALA A 350 35.49 -8.58 6.56
C ALA A 350 34.24 -9.40 6.92
N LEU A 351 33.71 -10.20 5.99
CA LEU A 351 32.43 -10.90 6.18
C LEU A 351 32.43 -11.93 7.32
N ASP A 352 33.60 -12.38 7.79
CA ASP A 352 33.74 -13.23 8.98
C ASP A 352 33.58 -12.49 10.31
N GLY A 353 33.57 -11.15 10.29
CA GLY A 353 33.41 -10.26 11.43
C GLY A 353 34.72 -9.59 11.89
N THR A 354 35.84 -9.83 11.21
CA THR A 354 37.12 -9.15 11.49
C THR A 354 37.02 -7.68 11.08
N ALA A 355 37.33 -6.74 11.98
CA ALA A 355 37.31 -5.31 11.67
C ALA A 355 38.43 -4.95 10.69
N THR A 356 38.11 -4.18 9.65
CA THR A 356 39.06 -3.71 8.63
C THR A 356 39.41 -2.23 8.80
N ALA A 357 38.71 -1.54 9.70
CA ALA A 357 39.05 -0.22 10.23
C ALA A 357 39.19 -0.26 11.76
N ASP A 358 40.10 0.53 12.32
CA ASP A 358 40.30 0.69 13.77
C ASP A 358 39.44 1.83 14.39
N PHE A 359 38.95 2.73 13.55
CA PHE A 359 38.03 3.82 13.90
C PHE A 359 36.54 3.47 13.71
N ALA A 360 35.66 4.32 14.27
CA ALA A 360 34.21 4.21 14.16
C ALA A 360 33.64 5.38 13.34
N ASP A 361 32.54 5.16 12.63
CA ASP A 361 31.84 6.21 11.88
C ASP A 361 30.31 6.05 11.98
N LEU A 362 29.60 7.19 11.94
CA LEU A 362 28.14 7.25 11.97
C LEU A 362 27.48 6.55 10.77
N ALA A 363 28.15 6.46 9.62
CA ALA A 363 27.69 5.72 8.44
C ALA A 363 27.47 4.23 8.71
N PHE A 364 28.22 3.63 9.64
CA PHE A 364 28.06 2.23 10.04
C PHE A 364 27.13 2.10 11.24
N LEU A 365 27.27 3.01 12.23
CA LEU A 365 26.48 2.97 13.46
C LEU A 365 24.99 3.25 13.21
N ALA A 366 24.64 4.23 12.39
CA ALA A 366 23.26 4.63 12.20
C ALA A 366 22.40 3.57 11.49
N PRO A 367 22.82 3.00 10.34
CA PRO A 367 22.10 1.91 9.72
C PRO A 367 22.01 0.67 10.60
N MET A 368 23.08 0.30 11.30
CA MET A 368 23.06 -0.86 12.20
C MET A 368 22.09 -0.63 13.38
N THR A 369 22.00 0.61 13.91
CA THR A 369 20.99 1.00 14.92
C THR A 369 19.56 0.80 14.39
N ALA A 370 19.30 1.15 13.13
CA ALA A 370 18.02 0.87 12.48
C ALA A 370 17.79 -0.64 12.29
N GLY A 371 18.83 -1.39 11.88
CA GLY A 371 18.82 -2.85 11.79
C GLY A 371 18.44 -3.54 13.10
N ALA A 372 18.89 -3.02 14.25
CA ALA A 372 18.50 -3.56 15.56
C ALA A 372 17.07 -3.20 15.97
N ALA A 373 16.54 -2.08 15.49
CA ALA A 373 15.20 -1.61 15.83
C ALA A 373 14.08 -2.53 15.31
N VAL A 374 14.37 -3.48 14.40
CA VAL A 374 13.42 -4.52 13.97
C VAL A 374 12.99 -5.48 15.09
N SER A 375 13.61 -5.44 16.28
CA SER A 375 13.21 -6.28 17.41
C SER A 375 13.36 -5.60 18.77
N SER A 376 12.30 -5.62 19.57
CA SER A 376 12.24 -5.14 20.95
C SER A 376 13.25 -5.82 21.88
N SER A 377 13.67 -7.05 21.56
CA SER A 377 14.75 -7.77 22.28
C SER A 377 16.08 -7.01 22.32
N ARG A 378 16.30 -6.08 21.37
CA ARG A 378 17.52 -5.25 21.27
C ARG A 378 17.32 -3.81 21.79
N GLN A 379 16.22 -3.50 22.48
CA GLN A 379 15.88 -2.13 22.91
C GLN A 379 17.03 -1.41 23.64
N GLY A 380 17.78 -2.09 24.51
CA GLY A 380 18.92 -1.50 25.21
C GLY A 380 20.02 -0.99 24.26
N TRP A 381 20.34 -1.79 23.24
CA TRP A 381 21.33 -1.44 22.21
C TRP A 381 20.80 -0.34 21.28
N VAL A 382 19.51 -0.36 20.91
CA VAL A 382 18.85 0.72 20.15
C VAL A 382 18.88 2.04 20.92
N ASN A 383 18.63 2.02 22.24
CA ASN A 383 18.69 3.20 23.09
C ASN A 383 20.11 3.77 23.19
N ALA A 384 21.13 2.91 23.32
CA ALA A 384 22.54 3.32 23.36
C ALA A 384 23.01 3.87 22.00
N GLY A 385 22.66 3.20 20.89
CA GLY A 385 22.94 3.68 19.54
C GLY A 385 22.31 5.04 19.29
N TRP A 386 21.02 5.21 19.62
CA TRP A 386 20.32 6.49 19.54
C TRP A 386 20.97 7.60 20.39
N ALA A 387 21.51 7.28 21.57
CA ALA A 387 22.23 8.24 22.38
C ALA A 387 23.53 8.73 21.70
N LEU A 388 24.23 7.84 20.99
CA LEU A 388 25.40 8.19 20.17
C LEU A 388 25.01 8.99 18.93
N LEU A 389 23.94 8.63 18.21
CA LEU A 389 23.45 9.40 17.05
C LEU A 389 23.18 10.87 17.40
N LYS A 390 22.62 11.13 18.58
CA LYS A 390 22.36 12.50 19.07
C LYS A 390 23.61 13.27 19.56
N SER A 391 24.65 12.57 20.02
CA SER A 391 25.79 13.19 20.71
C SER A 391 27.06 13.29 19.89
N GLN A 392 27.24 12.42 18.89
CA GLN A 392 28.42 12.44 18.04
C GLN A 392 28.39 13.63 17.07
N PRO A 393 29.55 14.28 16.83
CA PRO A 393 29.66 15.36 15.87
C PRO A 393 29.44 14.87 14.44
N SER A 394 29.28 15.81 13.51
CA SER A 394 29.29 15.51 12.07
C SER A 394 30.66 14.97 11.64
N THR A 395 30.67 13.88 10.87
CA THR A 395 31.87 13.36 10.18
C THR A 395 31.86 13.60 8.67
N GLY A 396 30.77 14.14 8.10
CA GLY A 396 30.65 14.48 6.68
C GLY A 396 29.21 14.32 6.17
N TYR A 397 28.95 14.75 4.93
CA TYR A 397 27.65 14.63 4.26
C TYR A 397 27.06 13.21 4.40
N TYR A 398 27.86 12.19 4.07
CA TYR A 398 27.40 10.80 3.98
C TYR A 398 26.86 10.28 5.32
N SER A 399 27.70 10.36 6.35
CA SER A 399 27.39 9.86 7.69
C SER A 399 26.30 10.67 8.40
N ASP A 400 26.23 11.99 8.18
CA ASP A 400 25.13 12.83 8.67
C ASP A 400 23.79 12.49 8.00
N THR A 401 23.81 12.14 6.71
CA THR A 401 22.62 11.77 5.94
C THR A 401 22.12 10.38 6.36
N LEU A 402 23.00 9.38 6.48
CA LEU A 402 22.64 8.06 7.00
C LEU A 402 22.18 8.11 8.45
N ARG A 403 22.74 8.99 9.29
CA ARG A 403 22.19 9.30 10.62
C ARG A 403 20.74 9.76 10.51
N LEU A 404 20.44 10.75 9.67
CA LEU A 404 19.09 11.29 9.55
C LEU A 404 18.09 10.27 9.03
N GLN A 405 18.45 9.49 8.00
CA GLN A 405 17.62 8.41 7.45
C GLN A 405 17.30 7.35 8.52
N ALA A 406 18.31 6.91 9.29
CA ALA A 406 18.10 6.00 10.41
C ALA A 406 17.24 6.64 11.51
N MET A 407 17.42 7.93 11.82
CA MET A 407 16.64 8.62 12.84
C MET A 407 15.16 8.77 12.46
N LEU A 408 14.86 9.09 11.20
CA LEU A 408 13.50 9.10 10.65
C LEU A 408 12.81 7.75 10.82
N LEU A 409 13.52 6.64 10.54
CA LEU A 409 12.99 5.29 10.69
C LEU A 409 12.83 4.88 12.17
N ILE A 410 13.85 5.09 13.00
CA ILE A 410 13.86 4.71 14.43
C ILE A 410 12.92 5.59 15.27
N SER A 411 12.59 6.81 14.85
CA SER A 411 11.53 7.64 15.47
C SER A 411 10.13 7.27 14.96
N GLY A 412 10.01 6.65 13.78
CA GLY A 412 8.73 6.31 13.16
C GLY A 412 8.11 7.49 12.41
N ASN A 413 8.96 8.37 11.86
CA ASN A 413 8.59 9.46 10.96
C ASN A 413 8.80 9.10 9.47
N ALA A 414 9.55 8.04 9.18
CA ALA A 414 9.53 7.40 7.86
C ALA A 414 8.20 6.64 7.65
N TRP A 415 7.71 6.64 6.41
CA TRP A 415 6.50 5.91 5.98
C TRP A 415 6.64 5.50 4.51
N GLN A 416 5.85 4.50 4.09
CA GLN A 416 5.81 4.02 2.70
C GLN A 416 4.83 4.85 1.86
N PRO A 417 5.14 5.19 0.60
CA PRO A 417 4.19 5.78 -0.32
C PRO A 417 2.91 4.94 -0.38
N SER A 418 1.78 5.58 -0.11
CA SER A 418 0.48 4.96 -0.38
C SER A 418 0.04 5.39 -1.76
N THR A 419 -0.22 4.44 -2.66
CA THR A 419 -0.95 4.79 -3.88
C THR A 419 -2.25 5.46 -3.49
N ARG A 420 -2.43 6.74 -3.89
CA ARG A 420 -3.71 7.43 -3.70
C ARG A 420 -4.76 6.57 -4.39
N THR A 421 -5.66 6.00 -3.59
CA THR A 421 -6.77 5.20 -4.09
C THR A 421 -7.53 6.06 -5.10
N PRO A 422 -7.66 5.67 -6.39
CA PRO A 422 -8.08 6.59 -7.44
C PRO A 422 -9.36 7.33 -7.09
N ALA A 423 -9.28 8.65 -6.95
CA ALA A 423 -10.46 9.46 -6.68
C ALA A 423 -11.30 9.54 -7.96
N GLY A 424 -12.58 9.15 -7.87
CA GLY A 424 -13.41 9.01 -9.06
C GLY A 424 -14.47 7.91 -8.96
N VAL A 425 -15.20 7.73 -10.06
CA VAL A 425 -15.93 6.49 -10.32
C VAL A 425 -15.11 5.68 -11.31
N GLU A 426 -14.86 4.42 -10.97
CA GLU A 426 -14.21 3.42 -11.81
C GLU A 426 -15.12 2.20 -11.98
N ARG A 427 -14.79 1.33 -12.92
CA ARG A 427 -15.49 0.07 -13.15
C ARG A 427 -14.52 -1.10 -13.23
N ILE A 428 -14.79 -2.15 -12.46
CA ILE A 428 -14.20 -3.48 -12.64
C ILE A 428 -15.23 -4.32 -13.39
N GLY A 429 -15.10 -4.33 -14.72
CA GLY A 429 -16.01 -4.99 -15.65
C GLY A 429 -15.35 -6.13 -16.42
N GLY A 430 -16.15 -6.90 -17.14
CA GLY A 430 -15.71 -8.02 -17.97
C GLY A 430 -16.84 -8.51 -18.87
N ALA A 431 -16.50 -9.39 -19.82
CA ALA A 431 -17.48 -9.97 -20.75
C ALA A 431 -18.55 -10.82 -20.03
N ASP A 432 -18.15 -11.51 -18.96
CA ASP A 432 -19.06 -12.20 -18.05
C ASP A 432 -18.53 -12.19 -16.59
N ARG A 433 -19.30 -12.81 -15.70
CA ARG A 433 -19.03 -12.93 -14.26
C ARG A 433 -17.71 -13.62 -13.91
N PHE A 434 -17.18 -14.50 -14.77
CA PHE A 434 -15.95 -15.22 -14.50
C PHE A 434 -14.77 -14.28 -14.72
N VAL A 435 -14.78 -13.57 -15.86
CA VAL A 435 -13.87 -12.46 -16.15
C VAL A 435 -13.94 -11.39 -15.06
N VAL A 436 -15.14 -10.98 -14.64
CA VAL A 436 -15.33 -10.00 -13.54
C VAL A 436 -14.75 -10.52 -12.23
N SER A 437 -14.99 -11.78 -11.85
CA SER A 437 -14.43 -12.35 -10.61
C SER A 437 -12.90 -12.38 -10.61
N ALA A 438 -12.29 -12.71 -11.75
CA ALA A 438 -10.85 -12.69 -11.94
C ALA A 438 -10.28 -11.27 -11.90
N ALA A 439 -10.95 -10.30 -12.54
CA ALA A 439 -10.54 -8.90 -12.54
C ALA A 439 -10.65 -8.23 -11.16
N ILE A 440 -11.72 -8.51 -10.39
CA ILE A 440 -11.86 -8.08 -9.00
C ILE A 440 -10.72 -8.64 -8.15
N SER A 441 -10.41 -9.93 -8.35
CA SER A 441 -9.32 -10.59 -7.64
C SER A 441 -7.97 -9.97 -7.97
N ALA A 442 -7.67 -9.76 -9.25
CA ALA A 442 -6.44 -9.13 -9.73
C ALA A 442 -6.25 -7.70 -9.19
N ALA A 443 -7.33 -6.93 -9.09
CA ALA A 443 -7.31 -5.55 -8.59
C ALA A 443 -7.21 -5.42 -7.06
N SER A 444 -7.50 -6.49 -6.30
CA SER A 444 -7.71 -6.40 -4.84
C SER A 444 -6.86 -7.34 -4.00
N PHE A 445 -6.25 -8.39 -4.58
CA PHE A 445 -5.52 -9.42 -3.85
C PHE A 445 -4.11 -9.66 -4.45
N PRO A 446 -3.05 -9.74 -3.62
CA PRO A 446 -1.67 -9.91 -4.08
C PRO A 446 -1.35 -11.34 -4.52
N ARG A 447 -0.18 -11.53 -5.13
CA ARG A 447 0.43 -12.88 -5.28
C ARG A 447 0.73 -13.46 -3.89
N GLY A 448 0.73 -14.79 -3.77
CA GLY A 448 0.94 -15.49 -2.50
C GLY A 448 -0.26 -15.44 -1.55
N THR A 449 -1.47 -15.10 -2.05
CA THR A 449 -2.69 -15.05 -1.23
C THR A 449 -2.97 -16.44 -0.64
N PRO A 450 -2.92 -16.65 0.70
CA PRO A 450 -2.84 -18.01 1.26
C PRO A 450 -4.04 -18.92 0.96
N THR A 451 -5.25 -18.35 0.90
CA THR A 451 -6.49 -19.09 0.68
C THR A 451 -7.33 -18.41 -0.39
N VAL A 452 -7.77 -19.18 -1.38
CA VAL A 452 -8.73 -18.73 -2.41
C VAL A 452 -10.01 -19.51 -2.27
N TYR A 453 -11.16 -18.82 -2.22
CA TYR A 453 -12.46 -19.45 -2.25
C TYR A 453 -12.94 -19.55 -3.70
N VAL A 454 -13.42 -20.74 -4.09
CA VAL A 454 -13.99 -20.99 -5.41
C VAL A 454 -15.43 -21.45 -5.27
N ALA A 455 -16.34 -20.80 -5.99
CA ALA A 455 -17.78 -21.11 -5.94
C ALA A 455 -18.42 -21.07 -7.34
N SER A 456 -19.63 -21.61 -7.47
CA SER A 456 -20.38 -21.56 -8.73
C SER A 456 -20.78 -20.11 -9.08
N GLY A 457 -20.44 -19.64 -10.28
CA GLY A 457 -20.99 -18.41 -10.85
C GLY A 457 -22.39 -18.58 -11.48
N GLU A 458 -22.89 -19.82 -11.48
CA GLU A 458 -24.15 -20.22 -12.12
C GLU A 458 -25.25 -20.46 -11.07
N ASN A 459 -24.89 -20.82 -9.83
CA ASN A 459 -25.83 -21.05 -8.73
C ASN A 459 -25.40 -20.31 -7.44
N PHE A 460 -26.25 -19.43 -6.91
CA PHE A 460 -25.91 -18.51 -5.81
C PHE A 460 -25.84 -19.07 -4.37
N PRO A 461 -26.65 -20.06 -3.92
CA PRO A 461 -26.83 -20.30 -2.48
C PRO A 461 -25.56 -20.72 -1.74
N ASP A 462 -24.76 -21.58 -2.37
CA ASP A 462 -23.50 -22.08 -1.80
C ASP A 462 -22.40 -21.01 -1.76
N ALA A 463 -22.60 -19.90 -2.48
CA ALA A 463 -21.63 -18.82 -2.63
C ALA A 463 -21.94 -17.60 -1.73
N LEU A 464 -23.16 -17.46 -1.20
CA LEU A 464 -23.53 -16.32 -0.34
C LEU A 464 -22.69 -16.25 0.96
N SER A 465 -22.42 -17.39 1.59
CA SER A 465 -21.54 -17.43 2.77
C SER A 465 -20.04 -17.33 2.43
N ALA A 466 -19.67 -17.38 1.15
CA ALA A 466 -18.28 -17.41 0.70
C ALA A 466 -17.56 -16.09 1.01
N SER A 467 -18.16 -14.96 0.67
CA SER A 467 -17.45 -13.67 0.65
C SER A 467 -17.05 -13.18 2.05
N ALA A 468 -17.89 -13.44 3.06
CA ALA A 468 -17.54 -13.15 4.45
C ALA A 468 -16.39 -14.06 4.96
N ALA A 469 -16.44 -15.36 4.64
CA ALA A 469 -15.39 -16.32 4.98
C ALA A 469 -14.06 -16.07 4.24
N ALA A 470 -14.13 -15.59 3.00
CA ALA A 470 -12.99 -15.22 2.18
C ALA A 470 -12.34 -13.92 2.68
N GLY A 471 -13.14 -12.87 2.90
CA GLY A 471 -12.67 -11.61 3.47
C GLY A 471 -12.05 -11.77 4.86
N ALA A 472 -12.62 -12.63 5.72
CA ALA A 472 -12.09 -12.93 7.05
C ALA A 472 -10.69 -13.57 7.05
N VAL A 473 -10.23 -14.13 5.92
CA VAL A 473 -8.87 -14.66 5.74
C VAL A 473 -8.04 -13.90 4.69
N GLY A 474 -8.52 -12.73 4.24
CA GLY A 474 -7.85 -11.92 3.21
C GLY A 474 -7.79 -12.57 1.82
N GLY A 475 -8.74 -13.44 1.48
CA GLY A 475 -8.79 -14.18 0.21
C GLY A 475 -9.90 -13.73 -0.74
N PRO A 476 -9.75 -13.91 -2.07
CA PRO A 476 -10.78 -13.64 -3.06
C PRO A 476 -11.84 -14.75 -3.12
N VAL A 477 -12.99 -14.41 -3.72
CA VAL A 477 -13.97 -15.38 -4.23
C VAL A 477 -13.92 -15.38 -5.76
N LEU A 478 -13.38 -16.45 -6.33
CA LEU A 478 -13.38 -16.71 -7.76
C LEU A 478 -14.58 -17.57 -8.16
N LEU A 479 -15.16 -17.28 -9.33
CA LEU A 479 -16.34 -17.97 -9.82
C LEU A 479 -15.95 -18.99 -10.91
N VAL A 480 -16.60 -20.14 -10.91
CA VAL A 480 -16.43 -21.20 -11.93
C VAL A 480 -17.77 -21.65 -12.49
N ARG A 481 -17.74 -22.29 -13.66
CA ARG A 481 -18.91 -23.02 -14.18
C ARG A 481 -19.05 -24.34 -13.44
N ARG A 482 -20.22 -24.98 -13.54
CA ARG A 482 -20.45 -26.31 -12.95
C ARG A 482 -19.37 -27.31 -13.38
N ASP A 483 -19.14 -27.43 -14.69
CA ASP A 483 -18.31 -28.50 -15.27
C ASP A 483 -17.02 -28.01 -15.95
N ALA A 484 -16.70 -26.71 -15.87
CA ALA A 484 -15.49 -26.13 -16.47
C ALA A 484 -14.86 -25.02 -15.61
N LEU A 485 -13.52 -25.03 -15.54
CA LEU A 485 -12.72 -23.93 -14.99
C LEU A 485 -12.46 -22.91 -16.12
N PRO A 486 -12.96 -21.65 -16.03
CA PRO A 486 -12.71 -20.64 -17.05
C PRO A 486 -11.21 -20.30 -17.18
N PRO A 487 -10.67 -20.06 -18.40
CA PRO A 487 -9.25 -19.78 -18.59
C PRO A 487 -8.74 -18.57 -17.81
N GLU A 488 -9.55 -17.53 -17.67
CA GLU A 488 -9.24 -16.29 -16.95
C GLU A 488 -9.11 -16.56 -15.44
N VAL A 489 -9.93 -17.47 -14.92
CA VAL A 489 -9.92 -17.90 -13.52
C VAL A 489 -8.73 -18.84 -13.27
N ALA A 490 -8.36 -19.69 -14.24
CA ALA A 490 -7.13 -20.48 -14.17
C ALA A 490 -5.86 -19.60 -14.20
N ALA A 491 -5.83 -18.58 -15.05
CA ALA A 491 -4.74 -17.61 -15.11
C ALA A 491 -4.62 -16.80 -13.80
N GLU A 492 -5.76 -16.39 -13.24
CA GLU A 492 -5.80 -15.67 -11.97
C GLU A 492 -5.38 -16.55 -10.78
N LEU A 493 -5.82 -17.81 -10.72
CA LEU A 493 -5.33 -18.78 -9.74
C LEU A 493 -3.81 -18.99 -9.83
N LYS A 494 -3.25 -19.02 -11.05
CA LYS A 494 -1.79 -19.07 -11.27
C LYS A 494 -1.09 -17.78 -10.81
N ARG A 495 -1.69 -16.61 -11.01
CA ARG A 495 -1.17 -15.32 -10.50
C ARG A 495 -1.18 -15.28 -8.98
N LEU A 496 -2.27 -15.69 -8.35
CA LEU A 496 -2.45 -15.71 -6.90
C LEU A 496 -1.49 -16.70 -6.20
N ALA A 497 -1.14 -17.81 -6.86
CA ALA A 497 -0.30 -18.89 -6.32
C ALA A 497 -0.71 -19.31 -4.89
N PRO A 498 -1.96 -19.72 -4.66
CA PRO A 498 -2.49 -19.92 -3.31
C PRO A 498 -1.95 -21.18 -2.64
N ALA A 499 -1.77 -21.12 -1.31
CA ALA A 499 -1.38 -22.29 -0.52
C ALA A 499 -2.53 -23.32 -0.40
N GLN A 500 -3.78 -22.89 -0.49
CA GLN A 500 -4.95 -23.76 -0.56
C GLN A 500 -6.13 -23.13 -1.32
N ILE A 501 -6.98 -23.98 -1.88
CA ILE A 501 -8.25 -23.62 -2.52
C ILE A 501 -9.40 -24.22 -1.70
N VAL A 502 -10.35 -23.39 -1.28
CA VAL A 502 -11.59 -23.81 -0.63
C VAL A 502 -12.72 -23.82 -1.66
N LEU A 503 -13.10 -25.01 -2.11
CA LEU A 503 -14.14 -25.22 -3.11
C LEU A 503 -15.52 -25.36 -2.45
N LEU A 504 -16.44 -24.45 -2.74
CA LEU A 504 -17.77 -24.41 -2.14
C LEU A 504 -18.82 -25.11 -2.99
N GLY A 505 -19.77 -25.74 -2.30
CA GLY A 505 -20.90 -26.45 -2.88
C GLY A 505 -20.65 -27.93 -3.15
N GLY A 506 -21.75 -28.67 -3.33
CA GLY A 506 -21.71 -30.08 -3.73
C GLY A 506 -21.33 -30.27 -5.20
N GLU A 507 -21.22 -31.53 -5.63
CA GLU A 507 -20.88 -31.87 -7.03
C GLU A 507 -21.94 -31.40 -8.05
N ASN A 508 -23.18 -31.17 -7.59
CA ASN A 508 -24.23 -30.57 -8.41
C ASN A 508 -23.97 -29.09 -8.74
N SER A 509 -23.30 -28.35 -7.84
CA SER A 509 -22.98 -26.91 -8.01
C SER A 509 -21.64 -26.69 -8.70
N VAL A 510 -20.63 -27.51 -8.37
CA VAL A 510 -19.32 -27.55 -9.05
C VAL A 510 -18.84 -29.00 -9.11
N GLY A 511 -18.74 -29.56 -10.31
CA GLY A 511 -18.48 -30.97 -10.57
C GLY A 511 -17.04 -31.43 -10.28
N ALA A 512 -16.81 -32.74 -10.46
CA ALA A 512 -15.52 -33.38 -10.19
C ALA A 512 -14.39 -32.87 -11.11
N ALA A 513 -14.67 -32.62 -12.39
CA ALA A 513 -13.69 -32.12 -13.36
C ALA A 513 -13.08 -30.77 -12.95
N VAL A 514 -13.91 -29.85 -12.43
CA VAL A 514 -13.42 -28.56 -11.91
C VAL A 514 -12.57 -28.75 -10.66
N LYS A 515 -12.99 -29.62 -9.72
CA LYS A 515 -12.16 -29.96 -8.55
C LYS A 515 -10.79 -30.51 -8.96
N GLN A 516 -10.75 -31.37 -9.98
CA GLN A 516 -9.50 -31.92 -10.52
C GLN A 516 -8.61 -30.85 -11.15
N ALA A 517 -9.17 -29.94 -11.94
CA ALA A 517 -8.43 -28.82 -12.52
C ALA A 517 -7.86 -27.87 -11.45
N LEU A 518 -8.63 -27.56 -10.40
CA LEU A 518 -8.18 -26.75 -9.26
C LEU A 518 -7.05 -27.45 -8.48
N ALA A 519 -7.13 -28.77 -8.32
CA ALA A 519 -6.12 -29.58 -7.61
C ALA A 519 -4.75 -29.64 -8.33
N ALA A 520 -4.70 -29.30 -9.63
CA ALA A 520 -3.45 -29.11 -10.36
C ALA A 520 -2.77 -27.76 -10.08
N VAL A 521 -3.47 -26.82 -9.43
CA VAL A 521 -2.91 -25.52 -9.00
C VAL A 521 -2.46 -25.57 -7.54
N ALA A 522 -3.34 -26.01 -6.64
CA ALA A 522 -3.09 -26.02 -5.20
C ALA A 522 -3.98 -27.06 -4.48
N PRO A 523 -3.68 -27.46 -3.23
CA PRO A 523 -4.53 -28.35 -2.45
C PRO A 523 -5.98 -27.86 -2.34
N VAL A 524 -6.95 -28.71 -2.72
CA VAL A 524 -8.39 -28.37 -2.72
C VAL A 524 -9.15 -29.04 -1.58
N THR A 525 -9.68 -28.22 -0.67
CA THR A 525 -10.65 -28.64 0.35
C THR A 525 -12.06 -28.30 -0.12
N ARG A 526 -12.96 -29.28 -0.26
CA ARG A 526 -14.36 -29.02 -0.63
C ARG A 526 -15.23 -28.86 0.63
N ILE A 527 -15.99 -27.77 0.72
CA ILE A 527 -17.08 -27.58 1.67
C ILE A 527 -18.41 -27.72 0.91
N GLY A 528 -19.02 -28.89 1.01
CA GLY A 528 -20.33 -29.20 0.41
C GLY A 528 -21.32 -29.72 1.44
N GLY A 529 -22.59 -29.83 1.06
CA GLY A 529 -23.67 -30.29 1.93
C GLY A 529 -24.91 -30.69 1.14
N ALA A 530 -25.89 -31.28 1.82
CA ALA A 530 -27.16 -31.68 1.22
C ALA A 530 -28.01 -30.47 0.76
N ASP A 531 -27.85 -29.32 1.42
CA ASP A 531 -28.46 -28.06 1.03
C ASP A 531 -27.59 -26.84 1.44
N ARG A 532 -27.99 -25.67 0.97
CA ARG A 532 -27.40 -24.36 1.27
C ARG A 532 -27.26 -24.04 2.76
N PHE A 533 -28.11 -24.60 3.62
CA PHE A 533 -28.10 -24.35 5.06
C PHE A 533 -26.95 -25.14 5.70
N VAL A 534 -26.81 -26.42 5.32
CA VAL A 534 -25.63 -27.24 5.66
C VAL A 534 -24.34 -26.59 5.16
N VAL A 535 -24.31 -26.10 3.92
CA VAL A 535 -23.13 -25.41 3.37
C VAL A 535 -22.79 -24.15 4.16
N SER A 536 -23.74 -23.25 4.41
CA SER A 536 -23.46 -22.01 5.17
C SER A 536 -22.97 -22.28 6.60
N ALA A 537 -23.52 -23.28 7.29
CA ALA A 537 -23.03 -23.72 8.60
C ALA A 537 -21.61 -24.28 8.54
N ALA A 538 -21.29 -25.09 7.52
CA ALA A 538 -19.95 -25.67 7.36
C ALA A 538 -18.89 -24.63 6.97
N VAL A 539 -19.24 -23.64 6.13
CA VAL A 539 -18.38 -22.50 5.79
C VAL A 539 -18.10 -21.65 7.04
N SER A 540 -19.13 -21.35 7.83
CA SER A 540 -18.99 -20.65 9.10
C SER A 540 -18.07 -21.42 10.07
N LYS A 541 -18.25 -22.73 10.21
CA LYS A 541 -17.41 -23.57 11.07
C LYS A 541 -15.94 -23.60 10.66
N ALA A 542 -15.67 -23.57 9.36
CA ALA A 542 -14.31 -23.56 8.82
C ALA A 542 -13.61 -22.20 9.00
N ALA A 543 -14.31 -21.09 8.72
CA ALA A 543 -13.72 -19.74 8.78
C ALA A 543 -13.71 -19.13 10.19
N PHE A 544 -14.66 -19.49 11.06
CA PHE A 544 -14.82 -18.95 12.41
C PHE A 544 -14.70 -20.04 13.50
N PRO A 545 -13.57 -20.76 13.58
CA PRO A 545 -13.40 -21.88 14.51
C PRO A 545 -13.42 -21.46 15.98
N ARG A 546 -13.12 -20.18 16.28
CA ARG A 546 -13.09 -19.61 17.64
C ARG A 546 -14.41 -18.98 18.09
N GLY A 547 -15.47 -19.09 17.29
CA GLY A 547 -16.73 -18.35 17.51
C GLY A 547 -16.76 -17.00 16.79
N ALA A 548 -17.87 -16.28 16.92
CA ALA A 548 -18.04 -14.92 16.38
C ALA A 548 -19.02 -14.13 17.25
N GLY A 549 -18.68 -12.89 17.62
CA GLY A 549 -19.53 -12.04 18.45
C GLY A 549 -20.82 -11.61 17.73
N THR A 550 -20.68 -11.16 16.49
CA THR A 550 -21.81 -10.82 15.61
C THR A 550 -21.99 -11.93 14.56
N VAL A 551 -23.23 -12.37 14.36
CA VAL A 551 -23.60 -13.32 13.29
C VAL A 551 -24.68 -12.72 12.41
N TYR A 552 -24.44 -12.71 11.11
CA TYR A 552 -25.40 -12.22 10.13
C TYR A 552 -26.29 -13.37 9.66
N VAL A 553 -27.61 -13.18 9.70
CA VAL A 553 -28.58 -14.18 9.28
C VAL A 553 -29.42 -13.61 8.15
N ALA A 554 -29.53 -14.36 7.04
CA ALA A 554 -30.34 -13.98 5.89
C ALA A 554 -31.19 -15.16 5.39
N SER A 555 -32.15 -14.89 4.50
CA SER A 555 -32.88 -15.97 3.82
C SER A 555 -31.95 -16.76 2.90
N GLY A 556 -31.99 -18.10 2.97
CA GLY A 556 -31.38 -18.99 1.97
C GLY A 556 -32.29 -19.28 0.78
N GLU A 557 -33.50 -18.72 0.77
CA GLU A 557 -34.50 -18.89 -0.28
C GLU A 557 -34.51 -17.71 -1.27
N THR A 558 -34.01 -16.54 -0.85
CA THR A 558 -33.81 -15.36 -1.69
C THR A 558 -32.44 -14.71 -1.44
N PHE A 559 -31.70 -14.37 -2.50
CA PHE A 559 -30.35 -13.81 -2.40
C PHE A 559 -30.18 -12.30 -2.05
N PRO A 560 -31.09 -11.35 -2.37
CA PRO A 560 -30.72 -9.94 -2.44
C PRO A 560 -30.18 -9.33 -1.14
N ASP A 561 -30.80 -9.65 -0.01
CA ASP A 561 -30.45 -9.09 1.29
C ASP A 561 -29.10 -9.64 1.81
N ALA A 562 -28.74 -10.87 1.40
CA ALA A 562 -27.47 -11.51 1.76
C ALA A 562 -26.26 -10.93 0.98
N LEU A 563 -26.46 -10.33 -0.20
CA LEU A 563 -25.36 -9.76 -1.01
C LEU A 563 -24.70 -8.57 -0.31
N ALA A 564 -25.48 -7.58 0.12
CA ALA A 564 -24.95 -6.48 0.93
C ALA A 564 -24.52 -6.99 2.33
N GLY A 565 -25.25 -8.00 2.85
CA GLY A 565 -24.94 -8.68 4.11
C GLY A 565 -23.53 -9.23 4.23
N SER A 566 -22.96 -9.77 3.15
CA SER A 566 -21.68 -10.46 3.20
C SER A 566 -20.49 -9.52 3.43
N ALA A 567 -20.53 -8.31 2.86
CA ALA A 567 -19.50 -7.30 3.10
C ALA A 567 -19.55 -6.77 4.54
N ALA A 568 -20.75 -6.52 5.07
CA ALA A 568 -20.94 -6.13 6.48
C ALA A 568 -20.50 -7.23 7.46
N ALA A 569 -20.87 -8.48 7.18
CA ALA A 569 -20.48 -9.63 8.02
C ALA A 569 -18.97 -9.79 8.09
N GLY A 570 -18.27 -9.73 6.95
CA GLY A 570 -16.81 -9.77 6.93
C GLY A 570 -16.14 -8.57 7.62
N HIS A 571 -16.73 -7.37 7.55
CA HIS A 571 -16.25 -6.19 8.27
C HIS A 571 -16.29 -6.37 9.80
N ASP A 572 -17.39 -6.93 10.31
CA ASP A 572 -17.57 -7.22 11.74
C ASP A 572 -16.83 -8.49 12.22
N GLY A 573 -16.13 -9.19 11.33
CA GLY A 573 -15.49 -10.48 11.63
C GLY A 573 -16.49 -11.62 11.93
N GLY A 574 -17.68 -11.56 11.32
CA GLY A 574 -18.77 -12.51 11.52
C GLY A 574 -19.15 -13.34 10.28
N PRO A 575 -19.75 -14.54 10.46
CA PRO A 575 -20.27 -15.34 9.36
C PRO A 575 -21.63 -14.84 8.85
N VAL A 576 -21.96 -15.22 7.61
CA VAL A 576 -23.34 -15.21 7.08
C VAL A 576 -23.91 -16.63 7.16
N LEU A 577 -25.00 -16.79 7.92
CA LEU A 577 -25.79 -18.02 8.02
C LEU A 577 -27.12 -17.86 7.30
N LEU A 578 -27.56 -18.92 6.63
CA LEU A 578 -28.81 -18.92 5.86
C LEU A 578 -29.93 -19.62 6.63
N VAL A 579 -31.14 -19.05 6.64
CA VAL A 579 -32.35 -19.68 7.23
C VAL A 579 -33.49 -19.81 6.21
N ARG A 580 -34.51 -20.60 6.52
CA ARG A 580 -35.78 -20.57 5.78
C ARG A 580 -36.59 -19.36 6.22
N ARG A 581 -37.54 -18.92 5.39
CA ARG A 581 -38.51 -17.88 5.76
C ARG A 581 -39.20 -18.22 7.09
N ASP A 582 -39.71 -19.45 7.18
CA ASP A 582 -40.54 -19.95 8.28
C ASP A 582 -39.86 -21.12 9.02
N GLY A 583 -38.60 -20.92 9.41
CA GLY A 583 -37.90 -21.78 10.38
C GLY A 583 -36.39 -21.68 10.32
N VAL A 584 -35.74 -21.79 11.49
CA VAL A 584 -34.28 -22.01 11.57
C VAL A 584 -33.99 -23.49 11.27
N PRO A 585 -33.15 -23.83 10.27
CA PRO A 585 -32.72 -25.21 10.03
C PRO A 585 -31.85 -25.76 11.18
N GLU A 586 -31.87 -27.08 11.41
CA GLU A 586 -31.07 -27.70 12.49
C GLU A 586 -29.56 -27.44 12.39
N PRO A 587 -28.91 -27.54 11.19
CA PRO A 587 -27.48 -27.18 11.06
C PRO A 587 -27.16 -25.76 11.51
N ILE A 588 -28.12 -24.84 11.37
CA ILE A 588 -27.96 -23.43 11.72
C ILE A 588 -28.17 -23.21 13.23
N ARG A 589 -29.11 -23.92 13.86
CA ARG A 589 -29.22 -23.94 15.33
C ARG A 589 -27.94 -24.47 15.98
N ALA A 590 -27.42 -25.59 15.49
CA ALA A 590 -26.18 -26.19 15.98
C ALA A 590 -24.97 -25.24 15.80
N GLU A 591 -24.88 -24.56 14.66
CA GLU A 591 -23.80 -23.62 14.39
C GLU A 591 -23.92 -22.33 15.21
N LEU A 592 -25.11 -21.76 15.39
CA LEU A 592 -25.34 -20.63 16.30
C LEU A 592 -24.97 -20.98 17.75
N ALA A 593 -25.32 -22.18 18.21
CA ALA A 593 -24.93 -22.67 19.53
C ALA A 593 -23.41 -22.85 19.68
N ARG A 594 -22.70 -23.22 18.60
CA ARG A 594 -21.23 -23.31 18.57
C ARG A 594 -20.56 -21.93 18.54
N LEU A 595 -21.12 -20.98 17.80
CA LEU A 595 -20.58 -19.63 17.62
C LEU A 595 -20.71 -18.76 18.89
N THR A 596 -21.73 -19.05 19.72
CA THR A 596 -22.09 -18.29 20.93
C THR A 596 -22.15 -16.77 20.69
N PRO A 597 -22.95 -16.29 19.71
CA PRO A 597 -22.99 -14.87 19.38
C PRO A 597 -23.59 -14.02 20.50
N THR A 598 -23.06 -12.81 20.65
CA THR A 598 -23.66 -11.76 21.49
C THR A 598 -24.69 -10.93 20.72
N LEU A 599 -24.65 -10.96 19.38
CA LEU A 599 -25.61 -10.28 18.51
C LEU A 599 -25.89 -11.11 17.24
N ILE A 600 -27.17 -11.22 16.88
CA ILE A 600 -27.62 -11.69 15.57
C ILE A 600 -28.15 -10.50 14.78
N VAL A 601 -27.57 -10.23 13.61
CA VAL A 601 -28.08 -9.23 12.66
C VAL A 601 -28.92 -9.95 11.61
N LEU A 602 -30.25 -9.80 11.71
CA LEU A 602 -31.20 -10.45 10.81
C LEU A 602 -31.52 -9.54 9.62
N LEU A 603 -31.10 -9.96 8.43
CA LEU A 603 -31.27 -9.23 7.19
C LEU A 603 -32.60 -9.57 6.51
N GLY A 604 -33.26 -8.52 6.02
CA GLY A 604 -34.51 -8.62 5.26
C GLY A 604 -35.77 -8.41 6.11
N GLY A 605 -36.88 -8.11 5.44
CA GLY A 605 -38.19 -7.93 6.06
C GLY A 605 -38.89 -9.26 6.43
N PRO A 606 -40.06 -9.18 7.11
CA PRO A 606 -40.86 -10.36 7.48
C PRO A 606 -41.25 -11.30 6.33
N ASN A 607 -41.23 -10.81 5.09
CA ASN A 607 -41.49 -11.62 3.89
C ASN A 607 -40.33 -12.55 3.51
N ALA A 608 -39.10 -12.18 3.84
CA ALA A 608 -37.89 -12.95 3.54
C ALA A 608 -37.52 -13.90 4.71
N VAL A 609 -37.68 -13.42 5.95
CA VAL A 609 -37.56 -14.20 7.18
C VAL A 609 -38.63 -13.73 8.16
N SER A 610 -39.58 -14.59 8.54
CA SER A 610 -40.75 -14.19 9.32
C SER A 610 -40.45 -13.84 10.76
N GLU A 611 -41.39 -13.18 11.44
CA GLU A 611 -41.23 -12.85 12.87
C GLU A 611 -41.17 -14.10 13.76
N ALA A 612 -41.74 -15.24 13.33
CA ALA A 612 -41.60 -16.52 14.03
C ALA A 612 -40.16 -17.06 13.97
N THR A 613 -39.52 -16.96 12.80
CA THR A 613 -38.09 -17.30 12.65
C THR A 613 -37.20 -16.33 13.44
N LYS A 614 -37.51 -15.03 13.42
CA LYS A 614 -36.83 -14.02 14.26
C LYS A 614 -36.97 -14.33 15.75
N ALA A 615 -38.16 -14.69 16.24
CA ALA A 615 -38.38 -15.08 17.63
C ALA A 615 -37.58 -16.35 18.00
N SER A 616 -37.47 -17.30 17.07
CA SER A 616 -36.64 -18.51 17.24
C SER A 616 -35.15 -18.18 17.35
N LEU A 617 -34.66 -17.17 16.62
CA LEU A 617 -33.28 -16.67 16.72
C LEU A 617 -33.07 -15.87 18.02
N ALA A 618 -34.07 -15.09 18.44
CA ALA A 618 -34.03 -14.28 19.66
C ALA A 618 -33.98 -15.11 20.96
N ALA A 619 -34.38 -16.37 20.90
CA ALA A 619 -34.19 -17.34 21.98
C ALA A 619 -32.74 -17.83 22.13
N ILE A 620 -31.85 -17.54 21.16
CA ILE A 620 -30.43 -17.93 21.17
C ILE A 620 -29.55 -16.73 21.58
N ALA A 621 -29.77 -15.57 20.95
CA ALA A 621 -29.03 -14.33 21.22
C ALA A 621 -29.88 -13.10 20.84
N PRO A 622 -29.56 -11.89 21.32
CA PRO A 622 -30.22 -10.65 20.90
C PRO A 622 -30.27 -10.50 19.37
N VAL A 623 -31.46 -10.22 18.81
CA VAL A 623 -31.64 -10.05 17.35
C VAL A 623 -31.97 -8.60 16.99
N THR A 624 -31.12 -7.98 16.18
CA THR A 624 -31.43 -6.72 15.48
C THR A 624 -31.83 -7.03 14.04
N ARG A 625 -33.06 -6.68 13.64
CA ARG A 625 -33.50 -6.82 12.23
C ARG A 625 -33.14 -5.57 11.44
N ILE A 626 -32.45 -5.74 10.31
CA ILE A 626 -32.24 -4.69 9.31
C ILE A 626 -33.16 -4.99 8.13
N SER A 627 -34.15 -4.12 7.91
CA SER A 627 -35.20 -4.30 6.89
C SER A 627 -35.49 -2.99 6.17
N GLY A 628 -35.99 -3.07 4.94
CA GLY A 628 -36.44 -1.95 4.14
C GLY A 628 -37.60 -2.34 3.22
N ALA A 629 -38.14 -1.38 2.47
CA ALA A 629 -39.22 -1.61 1.51
C ALA A 629 -38.80 -2.54 0.35
N ASP A 630 -37.51 -2.52 0.02
CA ASP A 630 -36.87 -3.39 -0.97
C ASP A 630 -35.40 -3.67 -0.60
N ARG A 631 -34.72 -4.48 -1.43
CA ARG A 631 -33.29 -4.84 -1.31
C ARG A 631 -32.33 -3.64 -1.28
N PHE A 632 -32.70 -2.52 -1.90
CA PHE A 632 -31.88 -1.32 -1.99
C PHE A 632 -31.99 -0.53 -0.69
N ALA A 633 -33.19 -0.44 -0.12
CA ALA A 633 -33.41 0.08 1.22
C ALA A 633 -32.73 -0.79 2.29
N VAL A 634 -32.76 -2.13 2.17
CA VAL A 634 -32.00 -3.03 3.07
C VAL A 634 -30.50 -2.76 2.98
N ALA A 635 -29.92 -2.69 1.77
CA ALA A 635 -28.49 -2.40 1.59
C ALA A 635 -28.08 -1.03 2.15
N ALA A 636 -28.91 0.01 1.93
CA ALA A 636 -28.67 1.34 2.49
C ALA A 636 -28.75 1.36 4.02
N SER A 637 -29.77 0.73 4.62
CA SER A 637 -29.92 0.64 6.08
C SER A 637 -28.81 -0.18 6.74
N LEU A 638 -28.35 -1.24 6.08
CA LEU A 638 -27.21 -2.04 6.53
C LEU A 638 -25.91 -1.21 6.50
N SER A 639 -25.68 -0.50 5.39
CA SER A 639 -24.52 0.39 5.26
C SER A 639 -24.53 1.51 6.31
N ALA A 640 -25.69 2.08 6.61
CA ALA A 640 -25.84 3.09 7.67
C ALA A 640 -25.58 2.54 9.08
N ALA A 641 -25.93 1.27 9.35
CA ALA A 641 -25.73 0.63 10.64
C ALA A 641 -24.26 0.22 10.89
N VAL A 642 -23.58 -0.30 9.85
CA VAL A 642 -22.24 -0.91 9.97
C VAL A 642 -21.12 0.06 9.61
N PHE A 643 -21.38 1.03 8.73
CA PHE A 643 -20.43 2.07 8.32
C PHE A 643 -20.94 3.47 8.73
N PRO A 644 -21.13 3.76 10.02
CA PRO A 644 -21.83 4.96 10.50
C PRO A 644 -21.07 6.27 10.26
N SER A 645 -19.74 6.22 10.15
CA SER A 645 -18.89 7.39 9.95
C SER A 645 -19.07 8.01 8.56
N PRO A 646 -19.32 9.32 8.44
CA PRO A 646 -19.28 10.01 7.15
C PRO A 646 -17.84 10.13 6.63
N GLY A 647 -17.65 10.07 5.31
CA GLY A 647 -16.34 10.20 4.67
C GLY A 647 -15.61 8.89 4.37
N THR A 648 -16.34 7.76 4.31
CA THR A 648 -15.85 6.44 3.90
C THR A 648 -15.14 6.52 2.55
N PRO A 649 -13.82 6.27 2.44
CA PRO A 649 -13.06 6.61 1.24
C PRO A 649 -13.51 5.91 -0.04
N THR A 650 -13.89 4.64 0.07
CA THR A 650 -14.30 3.77 -1.05
C THR A 650 -15.70 3.20 -0.80
N VAL A 651 -16.54 3.17 -1.82
CA VAL A 651 -17.82 2.46 -1.82
C VAL A 651 -17.90 1.55 -3.04
N TYR A 652 -18.27 0.29 -2.85
CA TYR A 652 -18.50 -0.63 -3.97
C TYR A 652 -19.98 -0.59 -4.37
N VAL A 653 -20.25 -0.65 -5.67
CA VAL A 653 -21.60 -0.61 -6.25
C VAL A 653 -21.79 -1.78 -7.20
N ALA A 654 -22.79 -2.62 -6.95
CA ALA A 654 -23.15 -3.75 -7.80
C ALA A 654 -24.63 -3.72 -8.20
N SER A 655 -25.04 -4.56 -9.16
CA SER A 655 -26.45 -4.70 -9.49
C SER A 655 -27.23 -5.43 -8.40
N GLY A 656 -28.38 -4.89 -7.99
CA GLY A 656 -29.33 -5.60 -7.12
C GLY A 656 -30.24 -6.59 -7.87
N ALA A 657 -30.11 -6.69 -9.19
CA ALA A 657 -30.88 -7.63 -10.02
C ALA A 657 -30.15 -8.97 -10.23
N THR A 658 -28.82 -9.00 -10.16
CA THR A 658 -27.97 -10.18 -10.38
C THR A 658 -26.95 -10.34 -9.28
N PHE A 659 -26.63 -11.58 -8.90
CA PHE A 659 -25.75 -11.88 -7.77
C PHE A 659 -24.22 -11.95 -8.02
N PRO A 660 -23.68 -12.39 -9.20
CA PRO A 660 -22.29 -12.82 -9.28
C PRO A 660 -21.25 -11.75 -8.93
N ASP A 661 -21.40 -10.55 -9.50
CA ASP A 661 -20.40 -9.48 -9.37
C ASP A 661 -20.31 -8.95 -7.93
N ALA A 662 -21.45 -8.95 -7.20
CA ALA A 662 -21.53 -8.57 -5.80
C ALA A 662 -20.86 -9.60 -4.86
N LEU A 663 -20.86 -10.89 -5.21
CA LEU A 663 -20.20 -11.93 -4.42
C LEU A 663 -18.68 -11.73 -4.40
N SER A 664 -18.05 -11.70 -5.58
CA SER A 664 -16.61 -11.47 -5.70
C SER A 664 -16.22 -10.09 -5.17
N GLY A 665 -17.03 -9.07 -5.46
CA GLY A 665 -16.81 -7.71 -4.97
C GLY A 665 -16.92 -7.54 -3.46
N SER A 666 -17.74 -8.34 -2.76
CA SER A 666 -17.84 -8.27 -1.29
C SER A 666 -16.55 -8.66 -0.59
N ALA A 667 -15.81 -9.65 -1.10
CA ALA A 667 -14.49 -10.02 -0.55
C ALA A 667 -13.48 -8.87 -0.71
N ALA A 668 -13.46 -8.21 -1.86
CA ALA A 668 -12.64 -7.03 -2.12
C ALA A 668 -13.04 -5.83 -1.23
N ALA A 669 -14.35 -5.62 -1.02
CA ALA A 669 -14.86 -4.56 -0.17
C ALA A 669 -14.47 -4.75 1.30
N ILE A 670 -14.50 -5.99 1.82
CA ILE A 670 -14.02 -6.34 3.18
C ILE A 670 -12.54 -5.99 3.33
N ALA A 671 -11.71 -6.32 2.33
CA ALA A 671 -10.25 -6.08 2.37
C ALA A 671 -9.87 -4.59 2.51
N VAL A 672 -10.77 -3.66 2.18
CA VAL A 672 -10.58 -2.20 2.33
C VAL A 672 -11.59 -1.55 3.29
N GLY A 673 -12.36 -2.33 4.04
CA GLY A 673 -13.35 -1.83 5.02
C GLY A 673 -14.48 -1.00 4.39
N ALA A 674 -14.92 -1.34 3.19
CA ALA A 674 -15.92 -0.60 2.43
C ALA A 674 -17.30 -1.29 2.38
N PRO A 675 -18.42 -0.53 2.31
CA PRO A 675 -19.75 -1.08 2.06
C PRO A 675 -19.91 -1.49 0.58
N VAL A 676 -20.78 -2.48 0.36
CA VAL A 676 -21.34 -2.82 -0.96
C VAL A 676 -22.78 -2.32 -1.02
N LEU A 677 -23.04 -1.36 -1.92
CA LEU A 677 -24.36 -0.84 -2.23
C LEU A 677 -24.90 -1.47 -3.52
N LEU A 678 -26.22 -1.55 -3.63
CA LEU A 678 -26.90 -2.15 -4.77
C LEU A 678 -27.61 -1.08 -5.61
N VAL A 679 -27.51 -1.13 -6.93
CA VAL A 679 -28.26 -0.25 -7.86
C VAL A 679 -29.10 -1.06 -8.84
N THR A 680 -30.01 -0.41 -9.57
CA THR A 680 -30.60 -1.02 -10.77
C THR A 680 -29.67 -0.79 -11.96
N ARG A 681 -29.96 -1.42 -13.10
CA ARG A 681 -29.16 -1.23 -14.32
C ARG A 681 -29.06 0.25 -14.73
N ASP A 682 -30.20 0.95 -14.75
CA ASP A 682 -30.32 2.28 -15.37
C ASP A 682 -30.76 3.40 -14.40
N ALA A 683 -30.76 3.12 -13.09
CA ALA A 683 -31.05 4.11 -12.05
C ALA A 683 -30.40 3.79 -10.70
N ILE A 684 -29.97 4.84 -10.00
CA ILE A 684 -29.56 4.82 -8.58
C ILE A 684 -30.84 4.97 -7.72
N PRO A 685 -31.25 3.96 -6.94
CA PRO A 685 -32.45 4.05 -6.10
C PRO A 685 -32.34 5.16 -5.04
N ALA A 686 -33.46 5.77 -4.66
CA ALA A 686 -33.46 6.94 -3.76
C ALA A 686 -32.77 6.69 -2.40
N ALA A 687 -32.95 5.49 -1.82
CA ALA A 687 -32.26 5.11 -0.57
C ALA A 687 -30.73 5.04 -0.74
N ILE A 688 -30.26 4.57 -1.89
CA ILE A 688 -28.83 4.43 -2.22
C ILE A 688 -28.23 5.80 -2.54
N ALA A 689 -28.97 6.68 -3.21
CA ALA A 689 -28.59 8.07 -3.42
C ALA A 689 -28.47 8.85 -2.09
N ALA A 690 -29.39 8.63 -1.14
CA ALA A 690 -29.29 9.21 0.20
C ALA A 690 -28.08 8.67 0.97
N GLU A 691 -27.83 7.37 0.88
CA GLU A 691 -26.71 6.71 1.55
C GLU A 691 -25.33 7.13 0.98
N LEU A 692 -25.20 7.23 -0.34
CA LEU A 692 -23.99 7.77 -0.97
C LEU A 692 -23.72 9.23 -0.55
N LYS A 693 -24.77 10.06 -0.38
CA LYS A 693 -24.65 11.42 0.17
C LYS A 693 -24.21 11.44 1.64
N ARG A 694 -24.58 10.44 2.44
CA ARG A 694 -24.12 10.28 3.83
C ARG A 694 -22.65 9.83 3.89
N LEU A 695 -22.31 8.81 3.10
CA LEU A 695 -20.97 8.23 3.03
C LEU A 695 -19.93 9.20 2.47
N ARG A 696 -20.29 10.09 1.54
CA ARG A 696 -19.41 11.08 0.88
C ARG A 696 -18.08 10.47 0.39
N PRO A 697 -18.11 9.43 -0.46
CA PRO A 697 -16.91 8.74 -0.92
C PRO A 697 -15.96 9.62 -1.73
N THR A 698 -14.67 9.28 -1.72
CA THR A 698 -13.69 9.78 -2.70
C THR A 698 -13.58 8.85 -3.91
N ARG A 699 -13.91 7.57 -3.75
CA ARG A 699 -13.90 6.54 -4.80
C ARG A 699 -15.19 5.73 -4.78
N ILE A 700 -15.75 5.47 -5.95
CA ILE A 700 -16.85 4.51 -6.13
C ILE A 700 -16.41 3.47 -7.17
N VAL A 701 -16.46 2.19 -6.79
CA VAL A 701 -16.06 1.06 -7.65
C VAL A 701 -17.31 0.34 -8.14
N VAL A 702 -17.61 0.46 -9.44
CA VAL A 702 -18.73 -0.24 -10.08
C VAL A 702 -18.28 -1.66 -10.46
N LEU A 703 -19.01 -2.65 -9.96
CA LEU A 703 -18.75 -4.07 -10.16
C LEU A 703 -19.65 -4.60 -11.29
N GLY A 704 -19.02 -5.26 -12.26
CA GLY A 704 -19.70 -5.86 -13.41
C GLY A 704 -19.68 -5.00 -14.68
N GLY A 705 -20.02 -5.63 -15.80
CA GLY A 705 -20.09 -4.97 -17.12
C GLY A 705 -21.25 -3.96 -17.25
N THR A 706 -21.40 -3.37 -18.43
CA THR A 706 -22.46 -2.38 -18.70
C THR A 706 -23.87 -2.97 -18.78
N ALA A 707 -24.00 -4.29 -18.88
CA ALA A 707 -25.28 -4.99 -18.87
C ALA A 707 -25.97 -5.05 -17.47
N PRO A 708 -25.28 -5.39 -16.36
CA PRO A 708 -25.85 -5.32 -15.02
C PRO A 708 -25.95 -3.90 -14.43
N VAL A 709 -25.04 -2.99 -14.78
CA VAL A 709 -25.03 -1.56 -14.37
C VAL A 709 -24.58 -0.70 -15.55
N SER A 710 -25.44 0.12 -16.13
CA SER A 710 -25.14 0.86 -17.37
C SER A 710 -24.13 1.99 -17.17
N ALA A 711 -23.53 2.44 -18.28
CA ALA A 711 -22.58 3.57 -18.28
C ALA A 711 -23.25 4.89 -17.84
N ALA A 712 -24.56 5.04 -18.03
CA ALA A 712 -25.33 6.18 -17.52
C ALA A 712 -25.43 6.17 -15.99
N THR A 713 -25.70 5.02 -15.39
CA THR A 713 -25.70 4.85 -13.93
C THR A 713 -24.31 5.09 -13.33
N GLU A 714 -23.25 4.60 -13.98
CA GLU A 714 -21.86 4.88 -13.60
C GLU A 714 -21.51 6.37 -13.67
N ALA A 715 -21.88 7.06 -14.76
CA ALA A 715 -21.68 8.49 -14.88
C ALA A 715 -22.43 9.28 -13.79
N ALA A 716 -23.67 8.88 -13.47
CA ALA A 716 -24.47 9.49 -12.42
C ALA A 716 -23.87 9.31 -11.00
N LEU A 717 -23.11 8.25 -10.74
CA LEU A 717 -22.41 8.06 -9.46
C LEU A 717 -21.35 9.14 -9.18
N ARG A 718 -20.82 9.81 -10.22
CA ARG A 718 -19.80 10.88 -10.07
C ARG A 718 -20.32 12.07 -9.26
N ALA A 719 -21.63 12.31 -9.27
CA ALA A 719 -22.28 13.39 -8.50
C ALA A 719 -22.27 13.17 -6.97
N TYR A 720 -21.84 12.00 -6.49
CA TYR A 720 -21.80 11.64 -5.06
C TYR A 720 -20.39 11.65 -4.48
N LEU A 721 -19.36 11.92 -5.29
CA LEU A 721 -17.99 12.03 -4.84
C LEU A 721 -17.79 13.33 -4.05
N ARG A 722 -17.05 13.27 -2.93
CA ARG A 722 -16.47 14.49 -2.34
C ARG A 722 -15.17 14.84 -3.09
N PRO A 723 -14.77 16.13 -3.14
CA PRO A 723 -13.46 16.51 -3.64
C PRO A 723 -12.34 15.75 -2.92
N SER A 724 -11.31 15.36 -3.66
CA SER A 724 -10.01 14.97 -3.09
C SER A 724 -9.45 16.16 -2.31
N GLY A 725 -9.16 15.95 -1.02
CA GLY A 725 -8.47 16.93 -0.18
C GLY A 725 -6.97 16.99 -0.46
#